data_AF-A0A497HZP2-F1
#
_entry.id   AF-A0A497HZP2-F1
#
_cell.length_a   1.000
_cell.length_b   1.000
_cell.length_c   1.000
_cell.angle_alpha   90.00
_cell.angle_beta   90.00
_cell.angle_gamma   90.00
#
_symmetry.space_group_name_H-M   'P 1'
#
loop_
_entity.id
_entity.type
_entity.pdbx_description
1 polymer ?
#
loop_
_entity_poly.entity_id
_entity_poly.type
_entity_poly.pdbx_seq_one_letter_code
_entity_poly.pdbx_strand_id
1 'polypeptide(L)'
;MKRRGFLLNSFVLVLLIPVLLLLATYEDVSSQIIQAQSERVHVERTFRGIGYLEMDFQKALEISGKRAIVAAVDYVAVTGNFISSTYKVNNTIRDLIITGTSPSMPGYDFNRVMKGQSLEKWLINMSQELREQGFEVSPNASVIASSMELTVAPLDSFRVVIRARIPNITIRDLSGRVVYRGSIPRSGDYIYAIIDIQNLEDPLFSAMTRGRYYRSIKACSYPYPELIEKPLKMLEGNGSSDKPYVIGLFSREVNPDYIYFGDFYPGNGAYAYVILNGSLTETTAPIIVNTTVNGIPISPTRVFEEGDRGVLVFSNASGRVLRWCALNYGYRINVTITNSGSTTLTNFQVPIELDLSSNKISLPQTPNITIYDENCNPINFWVEEWTFSSQGANENINALIWVNVTIPANSEKVLGIYFDENAIENWGNASRVFDFYDEFDGNSLDTTKWTTNTDYYSIENGYIKMWGNWNNQYYINTLKSFVPNVIIEGVWRLGGYTYYRGRNVYLYDTDLTIGLVPQQTTPWLSNSAIYAWYDGYDYDGYSWNYKSLRVYDSYPAVGNQIRSTEWQGFQVIYTGTQIQFWDSYSNSWLTSGVSPPLTRFHLQIAADTDSDTRHGYIDWIRVRKYTQIPPTVTISTQIEQRPTQNAQIQITAG
;
A
#
# COMPACT_ATOMS: atom_id res chain seq x y z
N MET A 1 -36.63 67.09 84.20
CA MET A 1 -36.85 66.71 82.79
C MET A 1 -35.75 67.16 81.80
N LYS A 2 -34.86 68.12 82.14
CA LYS A 2 -33.87 68.68 81.19
C LYS A 2 -32.72 67.75 80.72
N ARG A 3 -32.35 66.70 81.47
CA ARG A 3 -31.28 65.77 81.06
C ARG A 3 -31.70 64.77 79.96
N ARG A 4 -33.00 64.43 79.86
CA ARG A 4 -33.49 63.46 78.86
C ARG A 4 -33.55 64.04 77.44
N GLY A 5 -33.90 65.32 77.29
CA GLY A 5 -33.94 66.00 75.98
C GLY A 5 -32.55 66.23 75.35
N PHE A 6 -31.54 66.56 76.16
CA PHE A 6 -30.16 66.70 75.68
C PHE A 6 -29.56 65.35 75.27
N LEU A 7 -29.82 64.28 76.04
CA LEU A 7 -29.40 62.93 75.68
C LEU A 7 -30.09 62.44 74.41
N LEU A 8 -31.41 62.67 74.26
CA LEU A 8 -32.14 62.30 73.05
C LEU A 8 -31.64 63.08 71.82
N ASN A 9 -31.46 64.40 71.88
CA ASN A 9 -30.94 65.18 70.75
C ASN A 9 -29.49 64.84 70.39
N SER A 10 -28.64 64.58 71.40
CA SER A 10 -27.25 64.14 71.16
C SER A 10 -27.22 62.72 70.57
N PHE A 11 -28.09 61.82 71.03
CA PHE A 11 -28.23 60.47 70.48
C PHE A 11 -28.76 60.50 69.04
N VAL A 12 -29.71 61.40 68.74
CA VAL A 12 -30.19 61.64 67.38
C VAL A 12 -29.06 62.16 66.49
N LEU A 13 -28.29 63.17 66.92
CA LEU A 13 -27.15 63.69 66.15
C LEU A 13 -26.04 62.64 65.94
N VAL A 14 -25.73 61.86 66.98
CA VAL A 14 -24.75 60.76 66.91
C VAL A 14 -25.25 59.62 66.02
N LEU A 15 -26.55 59.42 65.87
CA LEU A 15 -27.13 58.49 64.87
C LEU A 15 -27.23 59.10 63.47
N LEU A 16 -27.45 60.42 63.36
CA LEU A 16 -27.63 61.11 62.09
C LEU A 16 -26.32 61.21 61.31
N ILE A 17 -25.19 61.39 61.99
CA ILE A 17 -23.87 61.44 61.35
C ILE A 17 -23.54 60.12 60.62
N PRO A 18 -23.63 58.94 61.26
CA PRO A 18 -23.48 57.65 60.57
C PRO A 18 -24.47 57.46 59.42
N VAL A 19 -25.72 57.88 59.58
CA VAL A 19 -26.75 57.73 58.54
C VAL A 19 -26.47 58.63 57.33
N LEU A 20 -26.03 59.87 57.53
CA LEU A 20 -25.62 60.77 56.45
C LEU A 20 -24.34 60.31 55.76
N LEU A 21 -23.36 59.81 56.53
CA LEU A 21 -22.16 59.18 55.97
C LEU A 21 -22.52 57.94 55.16
N LEU A 22 -23.43 57.10 55.66
CA LEU A 22 -23.92 55.93 54.95
C LEU A 22 -24.61 56.33 53.64
N LEU A 23 -25.47 57.35 53.66
CA LEU A 23 -26.12 57.88 52.46
C LEU A 23 -25.11 58.42 51.44
N ALA A 24 -24.13 59.22 51.88
CA ALA A 24 -23.08 59.75 51.00
C ALA A 24 -22.23 58.63 50.39
N THR A 25 -21.85 57.63 51.19
CA THR A 25 -21.11 56.46 50.69
C THR A 25 -21.95 55.60 49.76
N TYR A 26 -23.26 55.44 50.03
CA TYR A 26 -24.17 54.70 49.17
C TYR A 26 -24.36 55.41 47.83
N GLU A 27 -24.50 56.73 47.82
CA GLU A 27 -24.61 57.53 46.60
C GLU A 27 -23.33 57.44 45.76
N ASP A 28 -22.16 57.57 46.39
CA ASP A 28 -20.87 57.48 45.68
C ASP A 28 -20.64 56.06 45.12
N VAL A 29 -20.86 55.02 45.94
CA VAL A 29 -20.74 53.62 45.48
C VAL A 29 -21.78 53.31 44.40
N SER A 30 -23.02 53.78 44.53
CA SER A 30 -24.05 53.56 43.52
C SER A 30 -23.72 54.29 42.21
N SER A 31 -23.22 55.52 42.27
CA SER A 31 -22.75 56.28 41.11
C SER A 31 -21.59 55.57 40.41
N GLN A 32 -20.59 55.11 41.17
CA GLN A 32 -19.46 54.34 40.63
C GLN A 32 -19.91 53.02 39.99
N ILE A 33 -20.85 52.30 40.62
CA ILE A 33 -21.40 51.07 40.05
C ILE A 33 -22.16 51.36 38.75
N ILE A 34 -22.98 52.41 38.70
CA ILE A 34 -23.73 52.79 37.49
C ILE A 34 -22.76 53.21 36.38
N GLN A 35 -21.73 53.98 36.69
CA GLN A 35 -20.68 54.35 35.73
C GLN A 35 -19.94 53.12 35.22
N ALA A 36 -19.47 52.23 36.11
CA ALA A 36 -18.76 51.02 35.73
C ALA A 36 -19.63 50.06 34.90
N GLN A 37 -20.93 49.94 35.22
CA GLN A 37 -21.87 49.15 34.42
C GLN A 37 -22.14 49.79 33.05
N SER A 38 -22.28 51.12 32.99
CA SER A 38 -22.43 51.85 31.73
C SER A 38 -21.20 51.68 30.83
N GLU A 39 -20.00 51.85 31.37
CA GLU A 39 -18.74 51.62 30.67
C GLU A 39 -18.62 50.17 30.20
N ARG A 40 -18.95 49.18 31.05
CA ARG A 40 -18.92 47.77 30.68
C ARG A 40 -19.90 47.44 29.55
N VAL A 41 -21.15 47.94 29.64
CA VAL A 41 -22.16 47.75 28.57
C VAL A 41 -21.70 48.42 27.29
N HIS A 42 -21.04 49.59 27.38
CA HIS A 42 -20.52 50.29 26.22
C HIS A 42 -19.38 49.51 25.54
N VAL A 43 -18.41 49.02 26.33
CA VAL A 43 -17.30 48.17 25.85
C VAL A 43 -17.82 46.86 25.26
N GLU A 44 -18.81 46.23 25.88
CA GLU A 44 -19.39 44.97 25.40
C GLU A 44 -20.15 45.16 24.08
N ARG A 45 -20.91 46.26 23.92
CA ARG A 45 -21.56 46.62 22.64
C ARG A 45 -20.53 46.87 21.54
N THR A 46 -19.46 47.59 21.85
CA THR A 46 -18.34 47.82 20.93
C THR A 46 -17.68 46.52 20.47
N PHE A 47 -17.38 45.62 21.41
CA PHE A 47 -16.71 44.34 21.10
C PHE A 47 -17.59 43.41 20.25
N ARG A 48 -18.89 43.35 20.54
CA ARG A 48 -19.86 42.57 19.75
C ARG A 48 -20.03 43.15 18.34
N GLY A 49 -20.08 44.48 18.20
CA GLY A 49 -20.22 45.15 16.90
C GLY A 49 -19.13 44.76 15.89
N ILE A 50 -17.86 44.70 16.31
CA ILE A 50 -16.74 44.39 15.40
C ILE A 50 -16.74 42.92 14.96
N GLY A 51 -17.07 41.98 15.86
CA GLY A 51 -17.23 40.57 15.50
C GLY A 51 -18.35 40.34 14.49
N TYR A 52 -19.45 41.10 14.61
CA TYR A 52 -20.53 41.07 13.61
C TYR A 52 -20.10 41.61 12.25
N LEU A 53 -19.24 42.65 12.21
CA LEU A 53 -18.72 43.19 10.94
C LEU A 53 -17.89 42.16 10.16
N GLU A 54 -17.08 41.34 10.84
CA GLU A 54 -16.31 40.27 10.20
C GLU A 54 -17.22 39.21 9.57
N MET A 55 -18.21 38.75 10.35
CA MET A 55 -19.18 37.76 9.88
C MET A 55 -20.05 38.31 8.74
N ASP A 56 -20.48 39.56 8.84
CA ASP A 56 -21.30 40.21 7.83
C ASP A 56 -20.50 40.49 6.55
N PHE A 57 -19.22 40.84 6.67
CA PHE A 57 -18.33 40.96 5.52
C PHE A 57 -18.16 39.62 4.79
N GLN A 58 -17.99 38.51 5.52
CA GLN A 58 -17.93 37.18 4.89
C GLN A 58 -19.23 36.84 4.13
N LYS A 59 -20.39 37.12 4.73
CA LYS A 59 -21.69 36.91 4.07
C LYS A 59 -21.88 37.81 2.86
N ALA A 60 -21.52 39.10 2.97
CA ALA A 60 -21.57 40.04 1.86
C ALA A 60 -20.67 39.57 0.71
N LEU A 61 -19.46 39.09 1.02
CA LEU A 61 -18.53 38.53 0.03
C LEU A 61 -19.13 37.32 -0.69
N GLU A 62 -19.76 36.40 0.04
CA GLU A 62 -20.43 35.23 -0.54
C GLU A 62 -21.61 35.61 -1.44
N ILE A 63 -22.47 36.54 -0.99
CA ILE A 63 -23.65 37.00 -1.74
C ILE A 63 -23.23 37.75 -3.01
N SER A 64 -22.33 38.73 -2.88
CA SER A 64 -21.79 39.49 -4.00
C SER A 64 -21.05 38.60 -4.98
N GLY A 65 -20.26 37.64 -4.48
CA GLY A 65 -19.56 36.66 -5.30
C GLY A 65 -20.51 35.78 -6.12
N LYS A 66 -21.55 35.21 -5.50
CA LYS A 66 -22.53 34.37 -6.21
C LYS A 66 -23.23 35.16 -7.31
N ARG A 67 -23.64 36.40 -7.02
CA ARG A 67 -24.28 37.28 -8.01
C ARG A 67 -23.34 37.70 -9.11
N ALA A 68 -22.07 37.99 -8.80
CA ALA A 68 -21.07 38.36 -9.79
C ALA A 68 -20.81 37.23 -10.79
N ILE A 69 -20.68 35.99 -10.32
CA ILE A 69 -20.51 34.82 -11.20
C ILE A 69 -21.76 34.64 -12.08
N VAL A 70 -22.96 34.71 -11.50
CA VAL A 70 -24.20 34.60 -12.28
C VAL A 70 -24.33 35.73 -13.30
N ALA A 71 -23.92 36.96 -12.95
CA ALA A 71 -23.98 38.11 -13.86
C ALA A 71 -23.01 37.93 -15.04
N ALA A 72 -21.81 37.40 -14.78
CA ALA A 72 -20.84 37.07 -15.83
C ALA A 72 -21.39 35.99 -16.78
N VAL A 73 -22.02 34.93 -16.25
CA VAL A 73 -22.65 33.88 -17.06
C VAL A 73 -23.83 34.42 -17.85
N ASP A 74 -24.73 35.19 -17.22
CA ASP A 74 -25.91 35.78 -17.85
C ASP A 74 -25.52 36.77 -18.96
N TYR A 75 -24.45 37.56 -18.78
CA TYR A 75 -23.93 38.43 -19.83
C TYR A 75 -23.53 37.65 -21.09
N VAL A 76 -22.74 36.60 -20.93
CA VAL A 76 -22.29 35.78 -22.06
C VAL A 76 -23.47 35.07 -22.72
N ALA A 77 -24.38 34.52 -21.91
CA ALA A 77 -25.56 33.81 -22.41
C ALA A 77 -26.55 34.73 -23.17
N VAL A 78 -26.76 35.96 -22.70
CA VAL A 78 -27.73 36.90 -23.29
C VAL A 78 -27.15 37.66 -24.48
N THR A 79 -25.88 38.10 -24.40
CA THR A 79 -25.26 38.92 -25.45
C THR A 79 -24.56 38.10 -26.52
N GLY A 80 -24.15 36.87 -26.21
CA GLY A 80 -23.28 36.05 -27.05
C GLY A 80 -21.82 36.51 -27.09
N ASN A 81 -21.47 37.58 -26.35
CA ASN A 81 -20.13 38.11 -26.28
C ASN A 81 -19.34 37.47 -25.14
N PHE A 82 -18.14 36.98 -25.42
CA PHE A 82 -17.24 36.46 -24.41
C PHE A 82 -16.50 37.59 -23.67
N ILE A 83 -16.17 37.34 -22.40
CA ILE A 83 -15.32 38.23 -21.60
C ILE A 83 -13.93 38.31 -22.25
N SER A 84 -13.37 39.53 -22.33
CA SER A 84 -12.05 39.76 -22.94
C SER A 84 -10.96 38.95 -22.25
N SER A 85 -10.18 38.19 -23.03
CA SER A 85 -9.01 37.44 -22.52
C SER A 85 -7.94 38.36 -21.95
N THR A 86 -7.80 39.58 -22.49
CA THR A 86 -6.86 40.59 -21.98
C THR A 86 -7.31 41.13 -20.62
N TYR A 87 -8.60 41.40 -20.43
CA TYR A 87 -9.12 41.88 -19.15
C TYR A 87 -9.23 40.78 -18.11
N LYS A 88 -9.52 39.54 -18.53
CA LYS A 88 -9.68 38.31 -17.75
C LYS A 88 -10.94 38.26 -16.87
N VAL A 89 -11.54 37.08 -16.78
CA VAL A 89 -12.77 36.81 -16.02
C VAL A 89 -12.63 37.04 -14.51
N ASN A 90 -11.44 36.77 -13.96
CA ASN A 90 -11.16 37.01 -12.53
C ASN A 90 -11.25 38.50 -12.18
N ASN A 91 -10.79 39.39 -13.06
CA ASN A 91 -10.91 40.83 -12.88
C ASN A 91 -12.37 41.27 -13.07
N THR A 92 -13.07 40.76 -14.08
CA THR A 92 -14.50 41.05 -14.28
C THR A 92 -15.34 40.70 -13.04
N ILE A 93 -15.15 39.49 -12.50
CA ILE A 93 -15.86 39.05 -11.28
C ILE A 93 -15.46 39.92 -10.08
N ARG A 94 -14.17 40.29 -9.97
CA ARG A 94 -13.69 41.20 -8.91
C ARG A 94 -14.40 42.55 -8.96
N ASP A 95 -14.52 43.18 -10.13
CA ASP A 95 -15.19 44.48 -10.23
C ASP A 95 -16.67 44.35 -9.85
N LEU A 96 -17.35 43.31 -10.36
CA LEU A 96 -18.74 43.03 -10.02
C LEU A 96 -18.93 42.84 -8.50
N ILE A 97 -18.00 42.20 -7.81
CA ILE A 97 -18.06 42.06 -6.36
C ILE A 97 -17.88 43.42 -5.67
N ILE A 98 -16.90 44.23 -6.09
CA ILE A 98 -16.57 45.49 -5.41
C ILE A 98 -17.61 46.57 -5.70
N THR A 99 -17.85 46.89 -6.98
CA THR A 99 -18.65 48.04 -7.41
C THR A 99 -20.01 47.64 -7.97
N GLY A 100 -20.20 46.36 -8.35
CA GLY A 100 -21.43 45.89 -8.98
C GLY A 100 -21.48 46.09 -10.50
N THR A 101 -20.42 46.64 -11.11
CA THR A 101 -20.31 46.87 -12.55
C THR A 101 -18.91 46.46 -13.02
N SER A 102 -18.74 46.17 -14.31
CA SER A 102 -17.41 45.91 -14.89
C SER A 102 -17.26 46.51 -16.28
N PRO A 103 -16.12 47.14 -16.62
CA PRO A 103 -15.87 47.67 -17.96
C PRO A 103 -15.77 46.58 -19.03
N SER A 104 -15.54 45.31 -18.65
CA SER A 104 -15.49 44.18 -19.59
C SER A 104 -16.86 43.67 -20.03
N MET A 105 -17.96 44.31 -19.58
CA MET A 105 -19.33 43.92 -19.91
C MET A 105 -20.12 45.13 -20.47
N PRO A 106 -19.70 45.70 -21.62
CA PRO A 106 -20.36 46.87 -22.18
C PRO A 106 -21.81 46.57 -22.57
N GLY A 107 -22.71 47.49 -22.23
CA GLY A 107 -24.14 47.40 -22.58
C GLY A 107 -24.96 46.42 -21.74
N TYR A 108 -24.39 45.79 -20.72
CA TYR A 108 -25.11 44.88 -19.82
C TYR A 108 -25.89 45.65 -18.74
N ASP A 109 -27.15 45.26 -18.50
CA ASP A 109 -27.92 45.76 -17.37
C ASP A 109 -27.55 45.00 -16.08
N PHE A 110 -26.60 45.55 -15.33
CA PHE A 110 -26.13 44.96 -14.07
C PHE A 110 -27.23 44.83 -13.01
N ASN A 111 -28.31 45.64 -13.06
CA ASN A 111 -29.40 45.54 -12.10
C ASN A 111 -30.23 44.27 -12.25
N ARG A 112 -30.17 43.59 -13.40
CA ARG A 112 -30.86 42.33 -13.63
C ARG A 112 -30.44 41.26 -12.61
N VAL A 113 -29.13 41.12 -12.40
CA VAL A 113 -28.54 40.09 -11.52
C VAL A 113 -27.95 40.68 -10.24
N MET A 114 -27.15 41.75 -10.32
CA MET A 114 -26.46 42.29 -9.14
C MET A 114 -27.43 42.94 -8.16
N LYS A 115 -28.48 43.64 -8.62
CA LYS A 115 -29.51 44.30 -7.78
C LYS A 115 -28.92 45.07 -6.58
N GLY A 116 -27.82 45.80 -6.80
CA GLY A 116 -27.13 46.56 -5.74
C GLY A 116 -26.44 45.72 -4.67
N GLN A 117 -26.13 44.45 -4.92
CA GLN A 117 -25.44 43.57 -3.96
C GLN A 117 -23.93 43.55 -4.24
N SER A 118 -23.28 44.70 -4.09
CA SER A 118 -21.82 44.85 -4.15
C SER A 118 -21.25 45.17 -2.77
N LEU A 119 -19.94 44.97 -2.57
CA LEU A 119 -19.26 45.31 -1.32
C LEU A 119 -19.28 46.81 -1.05
N GLU A 120 -19.20 47.66 -2.08
CA GLU A 120 -19.36 49.11 -1.92
C GLU A 120 -20.76 49.47 -1.41
N LYS A 121 -21.81 48.86 -1.97
CA LYS A 121 -23.19 49.12 -1.52
C LYS A 121 -23.46 48.57 -0.12
N TRP A 122 -22.91 47.38 0.18
CA TRP A 122 -22.91 46.82 1.53
C TRP A 122 -22.24 47.77 2.53
N LEU A 123 -21.04 48.28 2.22
CA LEU A 123 -20.34 49.25 3.06
C LEU A 123 -21.14 50.54 3.28
N ILE A 124 -21.83 51.05 2.25
CA ILE A 124 -22.70 52.23 2.38
C ILE A 124 -23.82 51.96 3.39
N ASN A 125 -24.53 50.84 3.22
CA ASN A 125 -25.63 50.48 4.11
C ASN A 125 -25.12 50.22 5.54
N MET A 126 -24.02 49.47 5.69
CA MET A 126 -23.38 49.20 6.97
C MET A 126 -22.91 50.49 7.67
N SER A 127 -22.31 51.42 6.92
CA SER A 127 -21.89 52.71 7.47
C SER A 127 -23.08 53.56 7.92
N GLN A 128 -24.21 53.47 7.22
CA GLN A 128 -25.45 54.14 7.64
C GLN A 128 -26.02 53.52 8.92
N GLU A 129 -26.12 52.19 8.99
CA GLU A 129 -26.59 51.47 10.19
C GLU A 129 -25.70 51.77 11.40
N LEU A 130 -24.38 51.78 11.23
CA LEU A 130 -23.45 52.17 12.28
C LEU A 130 -23.65 53.64 12.70
N ARG A 131 -23.93 54.54 11.76
CA ARG A 131 -24.22 55.94 12.05
C ARG A 131 -25.50 56.11 12.86
N GLU A 132 -26.54 55.36 12.56
CA GLU A 132 -27.78 55.33 13.34
C GLU A 132 -27.54 54.79 14.77
N GLN A 133 -26.53 53.94 14.95
CA GLN A 133 -26.07 53.43 16.24
C GLN A 133 -25.07 54.36 16.96
N GLY A 134 -24.73 55.51 16.38
CA GLY A 134 -23.79 56.47 16.97
C GLY A 134 -22.31 56.20 16.67
N PHE A 135 -22.01 55.48 15.59
CA PHE A 135 -20.65 55.23 15.12
C PHE A 135 -20.40 55.82 13.72
N GLU A 136 -19.22 56.40 13.52
CA GLU A 136 -18.79 56.93 12.24
C GLU A 136 -17.68 56.06 11.64
N VAL A 137 -17.84 55.66 10.38
CA VAL A 137 -16.86 54.86 9.63
C VAL A 137 -16.02 55.78 8.74
N SER A 138 -14.69 55.60 8.80
CA SER A 138 -13.72 56.35 8.00
C SER A 138 -12.62 55.40 7.49
N PRO A 139 -12.14 55.53 6.23
CA PRO A 139 -12.60 56.45 5.17
C PRO A 139 -14.05 56.18 4.71
N ASN A 140 -14.56 56.98 3.77
CA ASN A 140 -15.89 56.71 3.20
C ASN A 140 -15.93 55.35 2.46
N ALA A 141 -17.12 54.80 2.26
CA ALA A 141 -17.32 53.47 1.69
C ALA A 141 -16.61 53.23 0.35
N SER A 142 -16.58 54.23 -0.54
CA SER A 142 -15.96 54.11 -1.87
C SER A 142 -14.43 54.02 -1.79
N VAL A 143 -13.82 54.80 -0.89
CA VAL A 143 -12.38 54.72 -0.60
C VAL A 143 -12.03 53.38 0.04
N ILE A 144 -12.87 52.89 0.97
CA ILE A 144 -12.66 51.55 1.56
C ILE A 144 -12.76 50.48 0.47
N ALA A 145 -13.81 50.49 -0.35
CA ALA A 145 -14.05 49.53 -1.43
C ALA A 145 -12.88 49.47 -2.44
N SER A 146 -12.37 50.63 -2.87
CA SER A 146 -11.22 50.72 -3.79
C SER A 146 -9.90 50.27 -3.15
N SER A 147 -9.75 50.38 -1.83
CA SER A 147 -8.58 49.89 -1.09
C SER A 147 -8.62 48.40 -0.75
N MET A 148 -9.74 47.71 -1.02
CA MET A 148 -9.86 46.28 -0.70
C MET A 148 -8.93 45.42 -1.53
N GLU A 149 -8.25 44.51 -0.85
CA GLU A 149 -7.49 43.46 -1.52
C GLU A 149 -8.40 42.27 -1.74
N LEU A 150 -8.74 42.01 -3.00
CA LEU A 150 -9.64 40.93 -3.40
C LEU A 150 -9.02 40.13 -4.53
N THR A 151 -8.98 38.80 -4.39
CA THR A 151 -8.53 37.87 -5.43
C THR A 151 -9.64 36.86 -5.71
N VAL A 152 -9.97 36.68 -6.99
CA VAL A 152 -10.85 35.63 -7.49
C VAL A 152 -10.00 34.60 -8.24
N ALA A 153 -10.13 33.33 -7.88
CA ALA A 153 -9.39 32.25 -8.52
C ALA A 153 -10.22 30.94 -8.55
N PRO A 154 -9.99 30.05 -9.52
CA PRO A 154 -10.50 28.69 -9.43
C PRO A 154 -9.84 27.97 -8.25
N LEU A 155 -10.65 27.30 -7.43
CA LEU A 155 -10.17 26.40 -6.37
C LEU A 155 -9.99 24.99 -6.93
N ASP A 156 -10.97 24.53 -7.72
CA ASP A 156 -10.95 23.30 -8.48
C ASP A 156 -11.87 23.42 -9.71
N SER A 157 -12.19 22.30 -10.37
CA SER A 157 -13.04 22.26 -11.57
C SER A 157 -14.46 22.81 -11.38
N PHE A 158 -14.97 22.88 -10.15
CA PHE A 158 -16.36 23.28 -9.87
C PHE A 158 -16.51 24.34 -8.78
N ARG A 159 -15.42 24.78 -8.15
CA ARG A 159 -15.45 25.77 -7.08
C ARG A 159 -14.56 26.96 -7.39
N VAL A 160 -15.09 28.15 -7.20
CA VAL A 160 -14.35 29.42 -7.27
C VAL A 160 -14.12 29.92 -5.86
N VAL A 161 -12.86 30.26 -5.54
CA VAL A 161 -12.50 30.89 -4.27
C VAL A 161 -12.35 32.38 -4.46
N ILE A 162 -12.97 33.13 -3.56
CA ILE A 162 -12.81 34.57 -3.41
C ILE A 162 -12.17 34.79 -2.05
N ARG A 163 -10.97 35.38 -2.05
CA ARG A 163 -10.35 35.86 -0.81
C ARG A 163 -10.35 37.38 -0.79
N ALA A 164 -10.72 37.97 0.34
CA ALA A 164 -10.77 39.42 0.49
C ALA A 164 -10.30 39.87 1.88
N ARG A 165 -9.69 41.05 1.94
CA ARG A 165 -9.44 41.79 3.18
C ARG A 165 -9.62 43.29 2.99
N ILE A 166 -10.09 43.95 4.03
CA ILE A 166 -10.12 45.41 4.14
C ILE A 166 -8.87 45.80 4.93
N PRO A 167 -7.87 46.47 4.34
CA PRO A 167 -6.59 46.70 5.00
C PRO A 167 -6.66 47.74 6.13
N ASN A 168 -7.52 48.77 5.97
CA ASN A 168 -7.60 49.86 6.94
C ASN A 168 -9.01 50.43 7.00
N ILE A 169 -9.63 50.32 8.18
CA ILE A 169 -10.89 50.95 8.53
C ILE A 169 -10.78 51.52 9.94
N THR A 170 -11.34 52.70 10.14
CA THR A 170 -11.44 53.37 11.45
C THR A 170 -12.90 53.59 11.78
N ILE A 171 -13.33 53.12 12.95
CA ILE A 171 -14.67 53.36 13.49
C ILE A 171 -14.51 54.27 14.70
N ARG A 172 -15.26 55.36 14.73
CA ARG A 172 -15.30 56.33 15.82
C ARG A 172 -16.68 56.39 16.44
N ASP A 173 -16.78 56.74 17.71
CA ASP A 173 -18.07 57.11 18.30
C ASP A 173 -18.42 58.59 18.01
N LEU A 174 -19.61 59.03 18.39
CA LEU A 174 -20.05 60.43 18.26
C LEU A 174 -19.18 61.44 19.03
N SER A 175 -18.36 61.00 19.98
CA SER A 175 -17.42 61.85 20.71
C SER A 175 -16.06 62.00 20.00
N GLY A 176 -15.88 61.31 18.86
CA GLY A 176 -14.66 61.30 18.06
C GLY A 176 -13.60 60.29 18.53
N ARG A 177 -13.89 59.51 19.59
CA ARG A 177 -12.98 58.49 20.12
C ARG A 177 -12.90 57.32 19.15
N VAL A 178 -11.69 56.81 18.91
CA VAL A 178 -11.47 55.64 18.06
C VAL A 178 -11.91 54.39 18.80
N VAL A 179 -12.94 53.75 18.27
CA VAL A 179 -13.53 52.50 18.76
C VAL A 179 -12.82 51.30 18.15
N TYR A 180 -12.47 51.41 16.87
CA TYR A 180 -11.71 50.41 16.14
C TYR A 180 -10.80 51.07 15.11
N ARG A 181 -9.59 50.56 14.95
CA ARG A 181 -8.68 50.93 13.85
C ARG A 181 -7.84 49.72 13.47
N GLY A 182 -7.95 49.26 12.24
CA GLY A 182 -7.21 48.09 11.76
C GLY A 182 -7.80 47.50 10.49
N SER A 183 -7.43 46.26 10.19
CA SER A 183 -7.95 45.51 9.06
C SER A 183 -9.26 44.79 9.38
N ILE A 184 -10.02 44.37 8.37
CA ILE A 184 -11.08 43.37 8.53
C ILE A 184 -10.72 42.20 7.60
N PRO A 185 -10.46 40.99 8.13
CA PRO A 185 -10.56 40.57 9.53
C PRO A 185 -9.49 41.19 10.46
N ARG A 186 -9.79 41.21 11.77
CA ARG A 186 -8.90 41.73 12.84
C ARG A 186 -7.56 41.01 12.91
N SER A 187 -7.48 39.76 12.47
CA SER A 187 -6.21 39.01 12.43
C SER A 187 -5.21 39.58 11.43
N GLY A 188 -5.66 40.35 10.44
CA GLY A 188 -4.83 40.81 9.31
C GLY A 188 -4.79 39.84 8.13
N ASP A 189 -5.38 38.65 8.28
CA ASP A 189 -5.48 37.63 7.24
C ASP A 189 -6.58 37.95 6.22
N TYR A 190 -6.99 36.95 5.45
CA TYR A 190 -8.07 37.05 4.46
C TYR A 190 -9.31 36.30 4.93
N ILE A 191 -10.47 36.84 4.57
CA ILE A 191 -11.75 36.13 4.61
C ILE A 191 -11.98 35.43 3.28
N TYR A 192 -12.51 34.22 3.34
CA TYR A 192 -12.73 33.36 2.17
C TYR A 192 -14.23 33.12 1.95
N ALA A 193 -14.65 33.20 0.69
CA ALA A 193 -15.93 32.70 0.20
C ALA A 193 -15.66 31.69 -0.92
N ILE A 194 -16.23 30.50 -0.79
CA ILE A 194 -16.12 29.42 -1.79
C ILE A 194 -17.49 29.27 -2.44
N ILE A 195 -17.52 29.37 -3.77
CA ILE A 195 -18.76 29.33 -4.55
C ILE A 195 -18.71 28.15 -5.49
N ASP A 196 -19.71 27.28 -5.38
CA ASP A 196 -19.93 26.18 -6.31
C ASP A 196 -20.61 26.69 -7.59
N ILE A 197 -20.08 26.31 -8.74
CA ILE A 197 -20.63 26.64 -10.06
C ILE A 197 -21.48 25.51 -10.63
N GLN A 198 -21.64 24.39 -9.92
CA GLN A 198 -22.55 23.33 -10.32
C GLN A 198 -23.97 23.83 -10.42
N ASN A 199 -24.67 23.29 -11.42
CA ASN A 199 -26.02 23.65 -11.84
C ASN A 199 -26.18 25.07 -12.40
N LEU A 200 -25.11 25.87 -12.50
CA LEU A 200 -25.13 27.11 -13.29
C LEU A 200 -25.16 26.78 -14.79
N GLU A 201 -25.66 27.71 -15.59
CA GLU A 201 -25.64 27.60 -17.04
C GLU A 201 -24.20 27.60 -17.58
N ASP A 202 -23.93 26.73 -18.54
CA ASP A 202 -22.67 26.73 -19.29
C ASP A 202 -22.74 27.82 -20.38
N PRO A 203 -22.02 28.94 -20.21
CA PRO A 203 -22.17 30.10 -21.07
C PRO A 203 -21.69 29.85 -22.51
N LEU A 204 -20.84 28.84 -22.73
CA LEU A 204 -20.30 28.54 -24.06
C LEU A 204 -21.41 28.11 -25.02
N PHE A 205 -22.24 27.15 -24.60
CA PHE A 205 -23.33 26.61 -25.41
C PHE A 205 -24.41 27.66 -25.69
N SER A 206 -24.77 28.44 -24.68
CA SER A 206 -25.79 29.47 -24.81
C SER A 206 -25.34 30.60 -25.73
N ALA A 207 -24.08 31.04 -25.63
CA ALA A 207 -23.51 32.02 -26.54
C ALA A 207 -23.43 31.50 -27.99
N MET A 208 -22.90 30.29 -28.18
CA MET A 208 -22.72 29.70 -29.52
C MET A 208 -24.04 29.44 -30.24
N THR A 209 -25.10 29.11 -29.49
CA THR A 209 -26.42 28.80 -30.06
C THR A 209 -27.40 29.98 -30.04
N ARG A 210 -26.95 31.17 -29.62
CA ARG A 210 -27.79 32.37 -29.44
C ARG A 210 -29.02 32.10 -28.57
N GLY A 211 -28.81 31.38 -27.46
CA GLY A 211 -29.84 31.04 -26.48
C GLY A 211 -30.81 29.93 -26.90
N ARG A 212 -30.57 29.22 -28.01
CA ARG A 212 -31.44 28.09 -28.44
C ARG A 212 -31.19 26.81 -27.68
N TYR A 213 -29.99 26.64 -27.12
CA TYR A 213 -29.61 25.49 -26.32
C TYR A 213 -28.95 25.96 -25.04
N TYR A 214 -29.48 25.53 -23.90
CA TYR A 214 -28.92 25.79 -22.58
C TYR A 214 -28.56 24.46 -21.93
N ARG A 215 -27.45 24.44 -21.19
CA ARG A 215 -26.97 23.29 -20.45
C ARG A 215 -26.50 23.75 -19.08
N SER A 216 -26.78 22.97 -18.04
CA SER A 216 -26.19 23.20 -16.72
C SER A 216 -24.84 22.51 -16.59
N ILE A 217 -23.89 23.19 -15.97
CA ILE A 217 -22.61 22.65 -15.52
C ILE A 217 -22.92 21.59 -14.46
N LYS A 218 -22.47 20.36 -14.67
CA LYS A 218 -22.62 19.28 -13.69
C LYS A 218 -21.32 18.53 -13.59
N ALA A 219 -20.99 18.09 -12.39
CA ALA A 219 -19.94 17.11 -12.20
C ALA A 219 -20.30 15.85 -13.00
N CYS A 220 -19.34 15.35 -13.80
CA CYS A 220 -19.55 14.10 -14.49
C CYS A 220 -19.52 12.96 -13.46
N SER A 221 -20.52 12.08 -13.51
CA SER A 221 -20.58 10.88 -12.66
C SER A 221 -19.53 9.83 -13.05
N TYR A 222 -18.88 10.03 -14.20
CA TYR A 222 -17.76 9.23 -14.68
C TYR A 222 -16.57 10.16 -14.89
N PRO A 223 -15.33 9.74 -14.59
CA PRO A 223 -14.16 10.52 -14.96
C PRO A 223 -14.04 10.59 -16.50
N TYR A 224 -14.54 11.70 -17.07
CA TYR A 224 -14.43 12.24 -18.44
C TYR A 224 -15.22 11.57 -19.60
N PRO A 225 -16.11 12.32 -20.28
CA PRO A 225 -16.53 12.03 -21.66
C PRO A 225 -15.70 12.85 -22.68
N GLU A 226 -15.03 12.12 -23.58
CA GLU A 226 -14.16 12.61 -24.65
C GLU A 226 -14.96 13.21 -25.83
N LEU A 227 -15.26 14.52 -25.82
CA LEU A 227 -16.04 15.15 -26.90
C LEU A 227 -15.35 16.29 -27.66
N ILE A 228 -14.15 16.72 -27.25
CA ILE A 228 -13.31 17.67 -28.00
C ILE A 228 -11.85 17.27 -27.77
N GLU A 229 -11.03 17.23 -28.83
CA GLU A 229 -9.60 16.91 -28.74
C GLU A 229 -8.93 17.71 -27.61
N LYS A 230 -8.13 17.01 -26.80
CA LYS A 230 -7.43 17.60 -25.65
C LYS A 230 -6.56 18.78 -26.14
N PRO A 231 -6.42 19.89 -25.38
CA PRO A 231 -5.36 20.88 -25.60
C PRO A 231 -3.95 20.32 -25.26
N LEU A 232 -3.82 18.99 -25.28
CA LEU A 232 -2.63 18.24 -25.02
C LEU A 232 -2.32 17.40 -26.25
N LYS A 233 -1.18 17.69 -26.87
CA LYS A 233 -0.56 16.78 -27.82
C LYS A 233 0.10 15.66 -27.00
N MET A 234 -0.32 14.43 -27.24
CA MET A 234 0.21 13.25 -26.56
C MET A 234 0.90 12.37 -27.57
N LEU A 235 2.05 11.84 -27.18
CA LEU A 235 2.87 10.98 -28.00
C LEU A 235 3.47 9.94 -27.04
N GLU A 236 3.40 8.67 -27.42
CA GLU A 236 3.77 7.55 -26.57
C GLU A 236 5.01 6.87 -27.16
N GLY A 237 5.86 6.28 -26.32
CA GLY A 237 7.04 5.55 -26.78
C GLY A 237 7.71 4.80 -25.65
N ASN A 238 8.78 4.07 -25.98
CA ASN A 238 9.60 3.37 -25.00
C ASN A 238 10.55 4.38 -24.36
N GLY A 239 10.54 4.51 -23.03
CA GLY A 239 11.31 5.52 -22.31
C GLY A 239 12.38 4.95 -21.36
N SER A 240 13.51 5.62 -21.26
CA SER A 240 14.56 5.39 -20.24
C SER A 240 14.93 6.72 -19.58
N SER A 241 14.89 6.78 -18.24
CA SER A 241 15.20 7.98 -17.46
C SER A 241 15.45 7.60 -16.00
N ASP A 242 16.34 8.33 -15.34
CA ASP A 242 16.53 8.30 -13.88
C ASP A 242 15.54 9.21 -13.13
N LYS A 243 14.82 10.08 -13.87
CA LYS A 243 13.83 11.03 -13.35
C LYS A 243 12.39 10.63 -13.72
N PRO A 244 11.40 10.85 -12.85
CA PRO A 244 9.99 10.46 -13.06
C PRO A 244 9.36 11.24 -14.19
N TYR A 245 9.83 12.47 -14.35
CA TYR A 245 9.41 13.36 -15.38
C TYR A 245 10.58 14.28 -15.76
N VAL A 246 10.57 14.71 -17.02
CA VAL A 246 11.50 15.71 -17.54
C VAL A 246 10.67 16.80 -18.18
N ILE A 247 10.82 18.02 -17.66
CA ILE A 247 10.13 19.21 -18.18
C ILE A 247 11.15 20.05 -18.93
N GLY A 248 10.80 20.49 -20.13
CA GLY A 248 11.70 21.32 -20.94
C GLY A 248 10.99 21.91 -22.15
N LEU A 249 11.72 22.77 -22.86
CA LEU A 249 11.32 23.25 -24.17
C LEU A 249 11.84 22.27 -25.23
N PHE A 250 11.04 22.00 -26.25
CA PHE A 250 11.42 21.18 -27.38
C PHE A 250 12.23 22.00 -28.39
N SER A 251 13.31 21.41 -28.90
CA SER A 251 14.11 21.98 -29.98
C SER A 251 14.56 20.90 -30.97
N ARG A 252 14.70 21.28 -32.24
CA ARG A 252 15.33 20.43 -33.26
C ARG A 252 16.85 20.57 -33.29
N GLU A 253 17.43 21.47 -32.50
CA GLU A 253 18.87 21.60 -32.32
C GLU A 253 19.32 20.88 -31.04
N VAL A 254 20.49 20.24 -31.10
CA VAL A 254 21.06 19.56 -29.92
C VAL A 254 21.63 20.62 -28.98
N ASN A 255 20.95 20.84 -27.85
CA ASN A 255 21.32 21.84 -26.86
C ASN A 255 21.03 21.33 -25.42
N PRO A 256 21.95 21.52 -24.47
CA PRO A 256 21.82 20.99 -23.10
C PRO A 256 20.63 21.54 -22.30
N ASP A 257 20.00 22.63 -22.74
CA ASP A 257 18.84 23.25 -22.09
C ASP A 257 17.49 22.77 -22.69
N TYR A 258 17.53 22.02 -23.80
CA TYR A 258 16.34 21.67 -24.59
C TYR A 258 16.16 20.16 -24.74
N ILE A 259 14.90 19.75 -24.86
CA ILE A 259 14.51 18.39 -25.24
C ILE A 259 14.59 18.28 -26.76
N TYR A 260 15.50 17.45 -27.26
CA TYR A 260 15.59 17.19 -28.69
C TYR A 260 14.40 16.35 -29.16
N PHE A 261 13.82 16.70 -30.32
CA PHE A 261 12.84 15.84 -31.00
C PHE A 261 13.15 15.66 -32.49
N GLY A 262 13.00 14.43 -32.99
CA GLY A 262 13.34 14.10 -34.38
C GLY A 262 13.05 12.65 -34.76
N ASP A 263 13.44 12.24 -35.97
CA ASP A 263 13.20 10.87 -36.42
C ASP A 263 14.31 9.89 -36.01
N PHE A 264 15.52 10.42 -35.76
CA PHE A 264 16.72 9.64 -35.46
C PHE A 264 17.54 10.34 -34.38
N TYR A 265 18.43 9.59 -33.73
CA TYR A 265 19.32 10.12 -32.73
C TYR A 265 20.38 11.08 -33.35
N PRO A 266 20.50 12.31 -32.85
CA PRO A 266 21.36 13.34 -33.45
C PRO A 266 22.78 13.38 -32.83
N GLY A 267 23.06 12.55 -31.83
CA GLY A 267 24.27 12.61 -30.99
C GLY A 267 24.02 13.17 -29.58
N ASN A 268 25.04 13.05 -28.73
CA ASN A 268 24.99 13.50 -27.33
C ASN A 268 24.96 15.04 -27.22
N GLY A 269 24.33 15.56 -26.16
CA GLY A 269 24.39 16.99 -25.81
C GLY A 269 23.03 17.67 -25.59
N ALA A 270 21.91 16.98 -25.78
CA ALA A 270 20.58 17.51 -25.43
C ALA A 270 20.21 17.20 -23.97
N TYR A 271 19.26 17.95 -23.41
CA TYR A 271 18.75 17.71 -22.06
C TYR A 271 18.00 16.36 -21.96
N ALA A 272 17.22 16.04 -22.98
CA ALA A 272 16.51 14.78 -23.17
C ALA A 272 16.16 14.59 -24.65
N TYR A 273 15.66 13.41 -25.02
CA TYR A 273 15.42 13.02 -26.41
C TYR A 273 14.04 12.40 -26.61
N VAL A 274 13.36 12.76 -27.69
CA VAL A 274 12.13 12.12 -28.17
C VAL A 274 12.28 11.80 -29.65
N ILE A 275 12.48 10.53 -30.00
CA ILE A 275 12.83 10.12 -31.35
C ILE A 275 11.99 8.97 -31.89
N LEU A 276 11.69 8.98 -33.19
CA LEU A 276 10.94 7.89 -33.82
C LEU A 276 11.74 6.58 -33.83
N ASN A 277 12.96 6.61 -34.34
CA ASN A 277 13.79 5.42 -34.50
C ASN A 277 15.11 5.59 -33.74
N GLY A 278 15.34 4.73 -32.74
CA GLY A 278 16.58 4.68 -31.97
C GLY A 278 16.55 3.63 -30.87
N SER A 279 17.62 3.52 -30.10
CA SER A 279 17.75 2.62 -28.96
C SER A 279 17.78 3.39 -27.63
N LEU A 280 17.25 2.75 -26.57
CA LEU A 280 17.32 3.27 -25.19
C LEU A 280 18.75 3.35 -24.64
N THR A 281 19.72 2.72 -25.33
CA THR A 281 21.13 2.68 -24.94
C THR A 281 22.00 3.70 -25.68
N GLU A 282 21.43 4.58 -26.50
CA GLU A 282 22.19 5.56 -27.29
C GLU A 282 22.74 6.72 -26.45
N THR A 283 22.14 6.95 -25.28
CA THR A 283 22.53 8.03 -24.37
C THR A 283 22.21 7.65 -22.92
N THR A 284 22.86 8.33 -21.97
CA THR A 284 22.50 8.28 -20.55
C THR A 284 21.50 9.35 -20.16
N ALA A 285 21.21 10.32 -21.05
CA ALA A 285 20.18 11.32 -20.83
C ALA A 285 18.77 10.68 -20.97
N PRO A 286 17.73 11.28 -20.38
CA PRO A 286 16.37 10.80 -20.56
C PRO A 286 15.97 10.72 -22.04
N ILE A 287 15.44 9.58 -22.47
CA ILE A 287 15.14 9.32 -23.88
C ILE A 287 13.82 8.57 -24.04
N ILE A 288 13.05 8.93 -25.05
CA ILE A 288 11.88 8.21 -25.55
C ILE A 288 12.14 7.83 -27.02
N VAL A 289 12.01 6.55 -27.34
CA VAL A 289 12.18 5.99 -28.70
C VAL A 289 10.89 5.30 -29.18
N ASN A 290 10.81 4.96 -30.46
CA ASN A 290 9.66 4.24 -31.06
C ASN A 290 8.34 4.97 -30.84
N THR A 291 8.31 6.24 -31.22
CA THR A 291 7.18 7.11 -30.93
C THR A 291 5.93 6.78 -31.72
N THR A 292 4.77 6.77 -31.05
CA THR A 292 3.47 6.41 -31.60
C THR A 292 2.37 7.36 -31.11
N VAL A 293 1.30 7.45 -31.88
CA VAL A 293 0.00 7.99 -31.44
C VAL A 293 -1.03 6.90 -31.68
N ASN A 294 -1.71 6.46 -30.62
CA ASN A 294 -2.66 5.34 -30.67
C ASN A 294 -2.05 4.06 -31.31
N GLY A 295 -0.80 3.75 -30.98
CA GLY A 295 -0.08 2.58 -31.51
C GLY A 295 0.41 2.70 -32.96
N ILE A 296 0.12 3.82 -33.65
CA ILE A 296 0.64 4.08 -34.99
C ILE A 296 1.96 4.83 -34.88
N PRO A 297 3.08 4.29 -35.43
CA PRO A 297 4.35 5.01 -35.46
C PRO A 297 4.22 6.37 -36.13
N ILE A 298 4.67 7.42 -35.43
CA ILE A 298 4.58 8.79 -35.92
C ILE A 298 5.83 9.57 -35.55
N SER A 299 6.33 10.32 -36.52
CA SER A 299 7.44 11.24 -36.32
C SER A 299 7.08 12.30 -35.27
N PRO A 300 7.94 12.52 -34.25
CA PRO A 300 7.78 13.62 -33.29
C PRO A 300 7.67 14.98 -33.98
N THR A 301 8.29 15.16 -35.15
CA THR A 301 8.24 16.44 -35.89
C THR A 301 6.89 16.72 -36.54
N ARG A 302 5.97 15.74 -36.57
CA ARG A 302 4.58 15.94 -37.01
C ARG A 302 3.65 16.32 -35.87
N VAL A 303 4.15 16.25 -34.64
CA VAL A 303 3.36 16.49 -33.43
C VAL A 303 3.88 17.73 -32.70
N PHE A 304 5.19 17.87 -32.54
CA PHE A 304 5.80 18.98 -31.82
C PHE A 304 6.36 20.06 -32.76
N GLU A 305 6.35 21.30 -32.29
CA GLU A 305 6.94 22.47 -32.94
C GLU A 305 8.12 23.02 -32.11
N GLU A 306 8.97 23.83 -32.75
CA GLU A 306 10.10 24.48 -32.09
C GLU A 306 9.61 25.40 -30.97
N GLY A 307 10.11 25.22 -29.75
CA GLY A 307 9.70 26.01 -28.58
C GLY A 307 8.47 25.49 -27.85
N ASP A 308 7.86 24.37 -28.26
CA ASP A 308 6.81 23.70 -27.48
C ASP A 308 7.33 23.37 -26.07
N ARG A 309 6.52 23.61 -25.04
CA ARG A 309 6.86 23.23 -23.65
C ARG A 309 6.16 21.94 -23.27
N GLY A 310 6.91 20.88 -22.99
CA GLY A 310 6.32 19.60 -22.63
C GLY A 310 6.91 18.95 -21.39
N VAL A 311 6.21 17.93 -20.92
CA VAL A 311 6.69 16.99 -19.92
C VAL A 311 6.78 15.58 -20.51
N LEU A 312 7.98 15.00 -20.45
CA LEU A 312 8.19 13.58 -20.64
C LEU A 312 7.84 12.91 -19.32
N VAL A 313 6.84 12.04 -19.27
CA VAL A 313 6.50 11.29 -18.04
C VAL A 313 6.98 9.85 -18.21
N PHE A 314 7.84 9.45 -17.30
CA PHE A 314 8.31 8.08 -17.16
C PHE A 314 7.54 7.46 -16.01
N SER A 315 6.66 6.50 -16.31
CA SER A 315 5.72 5.87 -15.38
C SER A 315 6.37 5.05 -14.26
N ASN A 316 7.68 5.21 -14.00
CA ASN A 316 8.37 4.47 -12.96
C ASN A 316 9.64 5.12 -12.36
N ALA A 317 9.80 6.44 -12.40
CA ALA A 317 11.03 7.06 -11.90
C ALA A 317 10.87 8.00 -10.68
N SER A 318 10.11 7.65 -9.63
CA SER A 318 10.41 8.25 -8.31
C SER A 318 9.83 7.50 -7.12
N GLY A 319 10.71 7.12 -6.19
CA GLY A 319 10.52 7.43 -4.77
C GLY A 319 10.14 6.29 -3.82
N ARG A 320 9.55 5.19 -4.30
CA ARG A 320 9.47 3.91 -3.58
C ARG A 320 9.17 2.82 -4.60
N VAL A 321 10.24 2.31 -5.20
CA VAL A 321 10.15 1.21 -6.14
C VAL A 321 10.01 -0.07 -5.30
N LEU A 322 8.78 -0.57 -5.11
CA LEU A 322 8.61 -2.02 -5.08
C LEU A 322 8.82 -2.49 -6.52
N ARG A 323 10.10 -2.66 -6.86
CA ARG A 323 10.61 -2.99 -8.20
C ARG A 323 9.79 -4.13 -8.79
N TRP A 324 9.31 -3.98 -10.03
CA TRP A 324 8.68 -5.10 -10.72
C TRP A 324 9.77 -5.99 -11.31
N CYS A 325 10.15 -7.03 -10.57
CA CYS A 325 11.31 -7.85 -10.87
C CYS A 325 11.09 -8.79 -12.06
N ALA A 326 9.85 -9.26 -12.25
CA ALA A 326 9.52 -10.24 -13.27
C ALA A 326 8.70 -9.60 -14.40
N LEU A 327 9.38 -9.02 -15.38
CA LEU A 327 8.74 -8.26 -16.46
C LEU A 327 7.79 -9.11 -17.32
N ASN A 328 7.93 -10.43 -17.37
CA ASN A 328 7.05 -11.31 -18.15
C ASN A 328 5.76 -11.70 -17.42
N TYR A 329 5.58 -11.27 -16.17
CA TYR A 329 4.46 -11.65 -15.33
C TYR A 329 3.58 -10.43 -15.08
N GLY A 330 2.29 -10.54 -15.41
CA GLY A 330 1.31 -9.48 -15.31
C GLY A 330 0.81 -9.21 -13.90
N TYR A 331 1.02 -10.11 -12.93
CA TYR A 331 0.53 -9.96 -11.57
C TYR A 331 1.55 -10.43 -10.52
N ARG A 332 1.43 -9.92 -9.29
CA ARG A 332 2.15 -10.46 -8.12
C ARG A 332 1.30 -10.40 -6.86
N ILE A 333 1.59 -11.29 -5.92
CA ILE A 333 1.15 -11.22 -4.54
C ILE A 333 2.37 -11.17 -3.62
N ASN A 334 2.35 -10.25 -2.65
CA ASN A 334 3.45 -10.13 -1.70
C ASN A 334 3.21 -11.05 -0.50
N VAL A 335 4.29 -11.65 -0.03
CA VAL A 335 4.33 -12.53 1.14
C VAL A 335 5.39 -11.99 2.09
N THR A 336 5.01 -11.77 3.34
CA THR A 336 5.93 -11.35 4.39
C THR A 336 6.23 -12.54 5.28
N ILE A 337 7.51 -12.85 5.44
CA ILE A 337 7.99 -13.92 6.32
C ILE A 337 8.69 -13.28 7.51
N THR A 338 8.15 -13.50 8.71
CA THR A 338 8.66 -12.89 9.95
C THR A 338 9.39 -13.92 10.79
N ASN A 339 10.63 -13.61 11.17
CA ASN A 339 11.40 -14.37 12.14
C ASN A 339 11.35 -13.66 13.50
N SER A 340 10.48 -14.14 14.40
CA SER A 340 10.37 -13.67 15.78
C SER A 340 11.42 -14.30 16.73
N GLY A 341 12.28 -15.17 16.20
CA GLY A 341 13.37 -15.79 16.95
C GLY A 341 14.56 -14.86 17.17
N SER A 342 15.41 -15.22 18.15
CA SER A 342 16.63 -14.48 18.51
C SER A 342 17.85 -14.81 17.64
N THR A 343 17.73 -15.76 16.72
CA THR A 343 18.80 -16.19 15.81
C THR A 343 18.41 -15.97 14.36
N THR A 344 19.38 -15.58 13.53
CA THR A 344 19.21 -15.50 12.07
C THR A 344 18.94 -16.90 11.51
N LEU A 345 17.87 -17.01 10.72
CA LEU A 345 17.56 -18.21 9.94
C LEU A 345 18.28 -18.09 8.60
N THR A 346 19.32 -18.88 8.37
CA THR A 346 20.12 -18.83 7.13
C THR A 346 19.81 -20.02 6.23
N ASN A 347 19.56 -19.75 4.94
CA ASN A 347 19.17 -20.74 3.93
C ASN A 347 18.07 -21.67 4.46
N PHE A 348 17.02 -21.10 5.04
CA PHE A 348 15.99 -21.78 5.78
C PHE A 348 14.79 -22.06 4.89
N GLN A 349 14.25 -23.28 4.99
CA GLN A 349 13.10 -23.72 4.20
C GLN A 349 11.79 -23.28 4.88
N VAL A 350 10.99 -22.49 4.17
CA VAL A 350 9.73 -21.96 4.68
C VAL A 350 8.58 -22.41 3.77
N PRO A 351 7.54 -23.07 4.31
CA PRO A 351 6.33 -23.35 3.55
C PRO A 351 5.44 -22.11 3.49
N ILE A 352 4.85 -21.87 2.32
CA ILE A 352 3.87 -20.82 2.04
C ILE A 352 2.61 -21.53 1.56
N GLU A 353 1.58 -21.54 2.41
CA GLU A 353 0.24 -21.98 2.05
C GLU A 353 -0.49 -20.82 1.37
N LEU A 354 -0.63 -20.89 0.06
CA LEU A 354 -1.22 -19.84 -0.77
C LEU A 354 -2.67 -20.19 -1.10
N ASP A 355 -3.60 -19.43 -0.54
CA ASP A 355 -5.00 -19.42 -0.92
C ASP A 355 -5.30 -18.10 -1.66
N LEU A 356 -5.60 -18.22 -2.95
CA LEU A 356 -5.80 -17.10 -3.87
C LEU A 356 -7.12 -17.25 -4.60
N SER A 357 -8.02 -16.29 -4.43
CA SER A 357 -9.29 -16.21 -5.16
C SER A 357 -9.37 -14.95 -6.00
N SER A 358 -9.86 -15.04 -7.24
CA SER A 358 -10.07 -13.90 -8.12
C SER A 358 -11.31 -14.06 -8.99
N ASN A 359 -11.99 -12.94 -9.24
CA ASN A 359 -13.05 -12.81 -10.26
C ASN A 359 -12.80 -11.66 -11.25
N LYS A 360 -11.62 -11.04 -11.18
CA LYS A 360 -11.22 -9.88 -12.01
C LYS A 360 -10.08 -10.20 -12.97
N ILE A 361 -9.24 -11.17 -12.59
CA ILE A 361 -8.10 -11.62 -13.36
C ILE A 361 -8.14 -13.14 -13.44
N SER A 362 -7.68 -13.69 -14.57
CA SER A 362 -7.48 -15.12 -14.71
C SER A 362 -6.29 -15.55 -13.86
N LEU A 363 -6.47 -16.62 -13.11
CA LEU A 363 -5.45 -17.29 -12.33
C LEU A 363 -4.86 -18.45 -13.14
N PRO A 364 -3.54 -18.70 -13.05
CA PRO A 364 -2.92 -19.77 -13.82
C PRO A 364 -3.37 -21.14 -13.30
N GLN A 365 -3.78 -22.02 -14.21
CA GLN A 365 -4.25 -23.38 -13.89
C GLN A 365 -3.12 -24.29 -13.38
N THR A 366 -1.91 -24.03 -13.86
CA THR A 366 -0.64 -24.65 -13.47
C THR A 366 0.24 -23.62 -12.74
N PRO A 367 1.31 -24.01 -12.04
CA PRO A 367 2.19 -23.05 -11.37
C PRO A 367 3.01 -22.21 -12.37
N ASN A 368 2.40 -21.20 -12.97
CA ASN A 368 3.07 -20.29 -13.90
C ASN A 368 3.64 -19.10 -13.12
N ILE A 369 4.65 -19.38 -12.27
CA ILE A 369 5.12 -18.43 -11.26
C ILE A 369 6.65 -18.23 -11.25
N THR A 370 7.07 -17.14 -10.61
CA THR A 370 8.45 -16.88 -10.20
C THR A 370 8.48 -16.05 -8.93
N ILE A 371 9.52 -16.17 -8.11
CA ILE A 371 9.59 -15.52 -6.80
C ILE A 371 10.85 -14.67 -6.71
N TYR A 372 10.68 -13.41 -6.30
CA TYR A 372 11.79 -12.48 -6.07
C TYR A 372 11.69 -11.86 -4.67
N ASP A 373 12.83 -11.49 -4.11
CA ASP A 373 12.83 -10.58 -2.96
C ASP A 373 12.70 -9.11 -3.37
N GLU A 374 12.57 -8.23 -2.37
CA GLU A 374 12.50 -6.77 -2.52
C GLU A 374 13.62 -6.13 -3.36
N ASN A 375 14.77 -6.80 -3.51
CA ASN A 375 15.93 -6.32 -4.27
C ASN A 375 15.98 -6.90 -5.70
N CYS A 376 14.97 -7.67 -6.10
CA CYS A 376 14.92 -8.45 -7.34
C CYS A 376 15.99 -9.54 -7.45
N ASN A 377 16.39 -10.13 -6.32
CA ASN A 377 17.11 -11.38 -6.37
C ASN A 377 16.11 -12.52 -6.54
N PRO A 378 16.32 -13.45 -7.49
CA PRO A 378 15.46 -14.61 -7.63
C PRO A 378 15.58 -15.50 -6.38
N ILE A 379 14.45 -16.03 -5.93
CA ILE A 379 14.37 -16.93 -4.79
C ILE A 379 14.19 -18.36 -5.30
N ASN A 380 15.00 -19.28 -4.78
CA ASN A 380 14.78 -20.69 -5.04
C ASN A 380 13.49 -21.12 -4.36
N PHE A 381 12.62 -21.75 -5.15
CA PHE A 381 11.33 -22.24 -4.68
C PHE A 381 11.03 -23.62 -5.27
N TRP A 382 10.03 -24.27 -4.71
CA TRP A 382 9.44 -25.50 -5.22
C TRP A 382 7.95 -25.51 -4.87
N VAL A 383 7.13 -25.89 -5.84
CA VAL A 383 5.69 -26.04 -5.67
C VAL A 383 5.41 -27.50 -5.36
N GLU A 384 5.02 -27.79 -4.13
CA GLU A 384 4.68 -29.15 -3.68
C GLU A 384 3.27 -29.53 -4.15
N GLU A 385 2.33 -28.59 -4.00
CA GLU A 385 0.93 -28.78 -4.41
C GLU A 385 0.41 -27.55 -5.15
N TRP A 386 -0.40 -27.78 -6.18
CA TRP A 386 -1.10 -26.73 -6.91
C TRP A 386 -2.49 -27.22 -7.33
N THR A 387 -3.53 -26.70 -6.69
CA THR A 387 -4.91 -27.06 -6.98
C THR A 387 -5.66 -25.84 -7.51
N PHE A 388 -6.00 -25.88 -8.80
CA PHE A 388 -6.86 -24.88 -9.44
C PHE A 388 -8.33 -25.35 -9.42
N SER A 389 -9.24 -24.43 -9.15
CA SER A 389 -10.68 -24.67 -9.29
C SER A 389 -11.40 -23.43 -9.81
N SER A 390 -12.42 -23.65 -10.66
CA SER A 390 -13.24 -22.58 -11.23
C SER A 390 -14.71 -22.84 -10.97
N GLN A 391 -15.43 -21.84 -10.45
CA GLN A 391 -16.89 -21.88 -10.31
C GLN A 391 -17.51 -20.62 -10.94
N GLY A 392 -17.97 -20.74 -12.18
CA GLY A 392 -18.43 -19.59 -12.97
C GLY A 392 -17.25 -18.68 -13.32
N ALA A 393 -17.35 -17.39 -12.98
CA ALA A 393 -16.27 -16.42 -13.19
C ALA A 393 -15.29 -16.31 -12.00
N ASN A 394 -15.49 -17.09 -10.95
CA ASN A 394 -14.60 -17.11 -9.78
C ASN A 394 -13.60 -18.25 -9.93
N GLU A 395 -12.31 -17.92 -9.85
CA GLU A 395 -11.21 -18.87 -9.88
C GLU A 395 -10.49 -18.86 -8.54
N ASN A 396 -10.04 -20.04 -8.10
CA ASN A 396 -9.32 -20.20 -6.84
C ASN A 396 -8.11 -21.12 -7.04
N ILE A 397 -6.99 -20.76 -6.42
CA ILE A 397 -5.79 -21.58 -6.28
C ILE A 397 -5.58 -21.87 -4.80
N ASN A 398 -5.40 -23.14 -4.48
CA ASN A 398 -4.81 -23.59 -3.23
C ASN A 398 -3.46 -24.25 -3.55
N ALA A 399 -2.37 -23.71 -3.01
CA ALA A 399 -1.02 -24.19 -3.31
C ALA A 399 -0.14 -24.24 -2.06
N LEU A 400 0.78 -25.21 -2.03
CA LEU A 400 1.84 -25.30 -1.04
C LEU A 400 3.19 -25.05 -1.74
N ILE A 401 3.81 -23.92 -1.41
CA ILE A 401 5.06 -23.47 -2.03
C ILE A 401 6.15 -23.39 -0.98
N TRP A 402 7.27 -24.07 -1.21
CA TRP A 402 8.45 -23.97 -0.36
C TRP A 402 9.46 -22.99 -0.92
N VAL A 403 10.01 -22.13 -0.07
CA VAL A 403 11.09 -21.20 -0.44
C VAL A 403 12.31 -21.38 0.44
N ASN A 404 13.49 -21.08 -0.10
CA ASN A 404 14.74 -21.03 0.67
C ASN A 404 15.19 -19.58 0.84
N VAL A 405 15.19 -19.10 2.08
CA VAL A 405 15.46 -17.69 2.41
C VAL A 405 16.39 -17.53 3.61
N THR A 406 17.05 -16.37 3.68
CA THR A 406 17.75 -15.92 4.89
C THR A 406 16.99 -14.77 5.53
N ILE A 407 16.67 -14.90 6.82
CA ILE A 407 15.87 -13.93 7.59
C ILE A 407 16.64 -13.63 8.89
N PRO A 408 17.09 -12.37 9.09
CA PRO A 408 17.75 -11.97 10.34
C PRO A 408 16.88 -12.21 11.58
N ALA A 409 17.51 -12.32 12.75
CA ALA A 409 16.80 -12.39 14.03
C ALA A 409 15.89 -11.17 14.23
N ASN A 410 14.69 -11.38 14.76
CA ASN A 410 13.68 -10.32 15.01
C ASN A 410 13.43 -9.41 13.79
N SER A 411 13.41 -9.99 12.59
CA SER A 411 13.24 -9.26 11.33
C SER A 411 12.22 -9.97 10.45
N GLU A 412 11.76 -9.26 9.42
CA GLU A 412 10.96 -9.81 8.34
C GLU A 412 11.72 -9.78 7.02
N LYS A 413 11.23 -10.56 6.06
CA LYS A 413 11.64 -10.54 4.66
C LYS A 413 10.39 -10.56 3.78
N VAL A 414 10.33 -9.68 2.79
CA VAL A 414 9.22 -9.62 1.84
C VAL A 414 9.61 -10.29 0.54
N LEU A 415 8.74 -11.17 0.05
CA LEU A 415 8.84 -11.84 -1.24
C LEU A 415 7.66 -11.44 -2.12
N GLY A 416 7.90 -11.27 -3.42
CA GLY A 416 6.84 -11.18 -4.42
C GLY A 416 6.72 -12.50 -5.16
N ILE A 417 5.55 -13.15 -5.08
CA ILE A 417 5.18 -14.28 -5.93
C ILE A 417 4.52 -13.70 -7.17
N TYR A 418 5.24 -13.72 -8.30
CA TYR A 418 4.77 -13.23 -9.58
C TYR A 418 4.09 -14.36 -10.34
N PHE A 419 2.98 -14.07 -11.01
CA PHE A 419 2.19 -15.04 -11.74
C PHE A 419 1.49 -14.43 -12.96
N ASP A 420 1.24 -15.26 -13.97
CA ASP A 420 0.49 -14.90 -15.18
C ASP A 420 -0.01 -16.18 -15.86
N GLU A 421 -1.25 -16.21 -16.34
CA GLU A 421 -1.81 -17.37 -17.04
C GLU A 421 -1.02 -17.73 -18.32
N ASN A 422 -0.38 -16.73 -18.94
CA ASN A 422 0.39 -16.90 -20.18
C ASN A 422 1.88 -17.16 -19.94
N ALA A 423 2.35 -17.11 -18.69
CA ALA A 423 3.74 -17.42 -18.37
C ALA A 423 4.04 -18.91 -18.53
N ILE A 424 5.32 -19.27 -18.57
CA ILE A 424 5.74 -20.68 -18.64
C ILE A 424 5.49 -21.34 -17.27
N GLU A 425 4.94 -22.55 -17.29
CA GLU A 425 4.81 -23.41 -16.12
C GLU A 425 6.16 -23.65 -15.46
N ASN A 426 6.21 -23.49 -14.14
CA ASN A 426 7.44 -23.54 -13.36
C ASN A 426 7.16 -24.08 -11.94
N TRP A 427 7.37 -25.38 -11.77
CA TRP A 427 7.27 -26.07 -10.48
C TRP A 427 8.42 -25.78 -9.51
N GLY A 428 9.46 -25.06 -9.97
CA GLY A 428 10.67 -24.85 -9.18
C GLY A 428 11.52 -26.11 -9.06
N ASN A 429 12.33 -26.21 -8.00
CA ASN A 429 13.24 -27.35 -7.79
C ASN A 429 13.47 -27.61 -6.30
N ALA A 430 12.92 -28.73 -5.80
CA ALA A 430 13.02 -29.13 -4.39
C ALA A 430 14.47 -29.26 -3.91
N SER A 431 15.38 -29.76 -4.75
CA SER A 431 16.81 -29.92 -4.41
C SER A 431 17.55 -28.58 -4.26
N ARG A 432 16.99 -27.47 -4.76
CA ARG A 432 17.50 -26.10 -4.51
C ARG A 432 16.90 -25.45 -3.28
N VAL A 433 15.82 -26.01 -2.74
CA VAL A 433 15.13 -25.50 -1.55
C VAL A 433 15.60 -26.23 -0.30
N PHE A 434 15.50 -27.56 -0.30
CA PHE A 434 15.84 -28.40 0.85
C PHE A 434 17.34 -28.65 0.97
N ASP A 435 17.81 -28.92 2.19
CA ASP A 435 19.21 -29.28 2.41
C ASP A 435 19.53 -30.64 1.76
N PHE A 436 18.53 -31.50 1.62
CA PHE A 436 18.57 -32.72 0.82
C PHE A 436 17.15 -33.06 0.35
N TYR A 437 17.03 -33.58 -0.86
CA TYR A 437 15.78 -34.08 -1.41
C TYR A 437 16.08 -35.18 -2.41
N ASP A 438 15.34 -36.28 -2.32
CA ASP A 438 15.32 -37.30 -3.35
C ASP A 438 13.92 -37.90 -3.49
N GLU A 439 13.43 -37.93 -4.72
CA GLU A 439 12.16 -38.56 -5.10
C GLU A 439 12.39 -39.87 -5.87
N PHE A 440 13.64 -40.34 -5.89
CA PHE A 440 14.04 -41.59 -6.54
C PHE A 440 13.54 -41.69 -8.00
N ASP A 441 13.57 -40.57 -8.71
CA ASP A 441 13.25 -40.53 -10.13
C ASP A 441 14.31 -41.26 -10.97
N GLY A 442 13.85 -41.96 -12.01
CA GLY A 442 14.69 -42.73 -12.92
C GLY A 442 14.73 -44.22 -12.58
N ASN A 443 15.83 -44.88 -12.97
CA ASN A 443 15.97 -46.35 -12.92
C ASN A 443 17.20 -46.81 -12.12
N SER A 444 17.89 -45.91 -11.43
CA SER A 444 19.14 -46.20 -10.71
C SER A 444 19.38 -45.18 -9.60
N LEU A 445 20.04 -45.62 -8.52
CA LEU A 445 20.38 -44.75 -7.40
C LEU A 445 21.27 -43.58 -7.85
N ASP A 446 20.92 -42.37 -7.44
CA ASP A 446 21.72 -41.18 -7.73
C ASP A 446 23.04 -41.24 -6.94
N THR A 447 24.10 -41.69 -7.61
CA THR A 447 25.45 -41.80 -7.06
C THR A 447 26.10 -40.46 -6.70
N THR A 448 25.48 -39.33 -7.04
CA THR A 448 25.91 -37.99 -6.57
C THR A 448 25.28 -37.63 -5.21
N LYS A 449 24.21 -38.32 -4.82
CA LYS A 449 23.51 -38.14 -3.54
C LYS A 449 23.80 -39.25 -2.54
N TRP A 450 23.92 -40.48 -3.01
CA TRP A 450 24.00 -41.68 -2.18
C TRP A 450 25.26 -42.50 -2.44
N THR A 451 25.65 -43.27 -1.44
CA THR A 451 26.64 -44.33 -1.53
C THR A 451 26.06 -45.62 -0.96
N THR A 452 26.49 -46.75 -1.51
CA THR A 452 26.02 -48.07 -1.12
C THR A 452 27.13 -49.09 -1.30
N ASN A 453 27.06 -50.20 -0.55
CA ASN A 453 27.87 -51.40 -0.73
C ASN A 453 27.02 -52.65 -1.05
N THR A 454 25.75 -52.45 -1.41
CA THR A 454 24.77 -53.50 -1.63
C THR A 454 24.06 -53.31 -2.97
N ASP A 455 23.64 -54.41 -3.60
CA ASP A 455 22.75 -54.43 -4.77
C ASP A 455 21.32 -54.87 -4.40
N TYR A 456 21.01 -54.98 -3.11
CA TYR A 456 19.69 -55.38 -2.59
C TYR A 456 18.69 -54.21 -2.56
N TYR A 457 18.64 -53.48 -3.69
CA TYR A 457 17.67 -52.42 -3.93
C TYR A 457 17.40 -52.27 -5.43
N SER A 458 16.28 -51.63 -5.76
CA SER A 458 15.98 -51.17 -7.12
C SER A 458 15.19 -49.87 -7.05
N ILE A 459 15.32 -49.06 -8.10
CA ILE A 459 14.50 -47.86 -8.27
C ILE A 459 13.60 -48.07 -9.48
N GLU A 460 12.30 -47.96 -9.26
CA GLU A 460 11.29 -48.07 -10.30
C GLU A 460 10.06 -47.25 -9.91
N ASN A 461 9.41 -46.61 -10.88
CA ASN A 461 8.16 -45.87 -10.69
C ASN A 461 8.20 -44.77 -9.61
N GLY A 462 9.33 -44.08 -9.44
CA GLY A 462 9.46 -42.95 -8.52
C GLY A 462 9.65 -43.34 -7.05
N TYR A 463 10.06 -44.58 -6.76
CA TYR A 463 10.39 -45.00 -5.40
C TYR A 463 11.58 -45.95 -5.37
N ILE A 464 12.28 -46.00 -4.24
CA ILE A 464 13.26 -47.03 -3.94
C ILE A 464 12.60 -48.22 -3.23
N LYS A 465 12.90 -49.42 -3.72
CA LYS A 465 12.53 -50.71 -3.15
C LYS A 465 13.78 -51.39 -2.62
N MET A 466 13.77 -51.87 -1.38
CA MET A 466 14.92 -52.50 -0.70
C MET A 466 14.51 -53.85 -0.11
N TRP A 467 15.44 -54.81 -0.04
CA TRP A 467 15.17 -56.17 0.46
C TRP A 467 16.43 -56.89 0.94
N GLY A 468 16.33 -58.18 1.23
CA GLY A 468 17.45 -59.05 1.59
C GLY A 468 17.79 -59.00 3.07
N ASN A 469 18.95 -59.56 3.42
CA ASN A 469 19.46 -59.61 4.79
C ASN A 469 20.54 -58.53 5.00
N TRP A 470 20.18 -57.45 5.69
CA TRP A 470 21.02 -56.28 5.94
C TRP A 470 21.98 -56.45 7.12
N ASN A 471 21.87 -57.54 7.89
CA ASN A 471 22.86 -57.93 8.90
C ASN A 471 24.25 -58.21 8.29
N ASN A 472 24.35 -58.34 6.96
CA ASN A 472 25.60 -58.41 6.20
C ASN A 472 26.36 -57.07 6.08
N GLN A 473 26.12 -56.14 7.02
CA GLN A 473 26.76 -54.81 7.05
C GLN A 473 26.49 -53.96 5.80
N TYR A 474 25.27 -54.07 5.25
CA TYR A 474 24.85 -53.25 4.12
C TYR A 474 24.50 -51.82 4.55
N TYR A 475 24.62 -50.88 3.61
CA TYR A 475 24.17 -49.51 3.82
C TYR A 475 23.75 -48.85 2.51
N ILE A 476 22.79 -47.93 2.61
CA ILE A 476 22.54 -46.88 1.62
C ILE A 476 22.52 -45.56 2.38
N ASN A 477 23.59 -44.79 2.24
CA ASN A 477 23.83 -43.58 3.03
C ASN A 477 24.02 -42.37 2.13
N THR A 478 23.58 -41.20 2.58
CA THR A 478 23.84 -39.95 1.85
C THR A 478 25.33 -39.65 1.81
N LEU A 479 25.82 -39.14 0.68
CA LEU A 479 27.16 -38.54 0.57
C LEU A 479 27.27 -37.27 1.41
N LYS A 480 26.20 -36.47 1.41
CA LYS A 480 26.08 -35.27 2.25
C LYS A 480 25.94 -35.66 3.73
N SER A 481 26.62 -34.90 4.58
CA SER A 481 26.39 -34.93 6.03
C SER A 481 25.58 -33.72 6.49
N PHE A 482 24.89 -33.88 7.60
CA PHE A 482 24.00 -32.91 8.22
C PHE A 482 24.46 -32.61 9.65
N VAL A 483 24.09 -31.43 10.14
CA VAL A 483 24.32 -31.02 11.53
C VAL A 483 22.96 -30.67 12.16
N PRO A 484 22.73 -30.97 13.44
CA PRO A 484 21.51 -30.52 14.13
C PRO A 484 21.38 -28.99 14.11
N ASN A 485 20.17 -28.42 14.11
CA ASN A 485 18.88 -29.09 14.24
C ASN A 485 18.19 -29.30 12.88
N VAL A 486 17.65 -30.48 12.63
CA VAL A 486 16.99 -30.82 11.36
C VAL A 486 15.65 -31.52 11.56
N ILE A 487 14.87 -31.50 10.49
CA ILE A 487 13.72 -32.36 10.28
C ILE A 487 13.99 -33.20 9.02
N ILE A 488 13.80 -34.50 9.14
CA ILE A 488 13.82 -35.46 8.05
C ILE A 488 12.37 -35.89 7.81
N GLU A 489 11.90 -35.81 6.59
CA GLU A 489 10.52 -36.14 6.21
C GLU A 489 10.53 -37.01 4.97
N GLY A 490 9.51 -37.85 4.82
CA GLY A 490 9.38 -38.69 3.65
C GLY A 490 8.10 -39.49 3.65
N VAL A 491 7.93 -40.28 2.61
CA VAL A 491 6.84 -41.24 2.47
C VAL A 491 7.44 -42.63 2.32
N TRP A 492 6.96 -43.58 3.12
CA TRP A 492 7.48 -44.95 3.17
C TRP A 492 6.36 -45.97 3.31
N ARG A 493 6.69 -47.25 3.07
CA ARG A 493 5.74 -48.35 3.13
C ARG A 493 6.45 -49.66 3.46
N LEU A 494 5.81 -50.49 4.29
CA LEU A 494 6.17 -51.90 4.47
C LEU A 494 5.50 -52.74 3.38
N GLY A 495 6.24 -53.67 2.78
CA GLY A 495 5.71 -54.63 1.82
C GLY A 495 4.85 -55.72 2.46
N GLY A 496 5.01 -55.94 3.77
CA GLY A 496 4.17 -56.85 4.55
C GLY A 496 4.44 -56.70 6.05
N TYR A 497 3.51 -57.21 6.84
CA TYR A 497 3.63 -57.35 8.29
C TYR A 497 3.00 -58.67 8.71
N THR A 498 3.47 -59.27 9.80
CA THR A 498 2.89 -60.53 10.26
C THR A 498 1.45 -60.34 10.72
N TYR A 499 0.55 -61.20 10.23
CA TYR A 499 -0.86 -61.20 10.65
C TYR A 499 -1.43 -62.61 10.82
N TYR A 500 -2.51 -62.70 11.60
CA TYR A 500 -3.21 -63.94 11.93
C TYR A 500 -4.58 -63.99 11.26
N ARG A 501 -4.90 -65.10 10.59
CA ARG A 501 -6.25 -65.37 10.05
C ARG A 501 -6.74 -66.73 10.56
N GLY A 502 -7.56 -66.69 11.60
CA GLY A 502 -7.97 -67.91 12.32
C GLY A 502 -6.76 -68.54 13.01
N ARG A 503 -6.45 -69.80 12.69
CA ARG A 503 -5.27 -70.51 13.21
C ARG A 503 -4.02 -70.39 12.33
N ASN A 504 -4.12 -69.70 11.20
CA ASN A 504 -3.01 -69.52 10.27
C ASN A 504 -2.25 -68.23 10.60
N VAL A 505 -0.91 -68.32 10.56
CA VAL A 505 0.01 -67.18 10.71
C VAL A 505 0.65 -66.91 9.35
N TYR A 506 0.66 -65.66 8.94
CA TYR A 506 1.33 -65.20 7.73
C TYR A 506 2.53 -64.36 8.16
N LEU A 507 3.73 -64.93 8.09
CA LEU A 507 4.95 -64.32 8.62
C LEU A 507 5.58 -63.36 7.61
N TYR A 508 5.73 -62.10 7.99
CA TYR A 508 6.51 -61.10 7.28
C TYR A 508 7.55 -60.53 8.23
N ASP A 509 8.77 -60.42 7.75
CA ASP A 509 9.86 -59.74 8.42
C ASP A 509 10.29 -58.64 7.47
N THR A 510 10.03 -57.40 7.85
CA THR A 510 10.29 -56.23 7.02
C THR A 510 10.57 -55.10 7.99
N ASP A 511 11.84 -54.98 8.35
CA ASP A 511 12.35 -53.81 9.02
C ASP A 511 12.57 -52.71 7.98
N LEU A 512 12.11 -51.51 8.28
CA LEU A 512 12.36 -50.32 7.48
C LEU A 512 12.82 -49.22 8.42
N THR A 513 13.99 -48.66 8.12
CA THR A 513 14.65 -47.73 9.03
C THR A 513 15.14 -46.46 8.32
N ILE A 514 15.01 -45.36 9.04
CA ILE A 514 15.69 -44.10 8.75
C ILE A 514 16.76 -43.89 9.82
N GLY A 515 18.02 -44.01 9.42
CA GLY A 515 19.17 -43.94 10.31
C GLY A 515 19.88 -42.58 10.26
N LEU A 516 20.36 -42.13 11.41
CA LEU A 516 21.34 -41.07 11.54
C LEU A 516 22.66 -41.73 11.91
N VAL A 517 23.59 -41.80 10.96
CA VAL A 517 24.83 -42.55 11.09
C VAL A 517 26.06 -41.63 11.12
N PRO A 518 27.09 -41.90 11.94
CA PRO A 518 28.21 -40.98 12.12
C PRO A 518 29.19 -40.91 10.92
N GLN A 519 29.27 -41.95 10.08
CA GLN A 519 30.10 -41.95 8.87
C GLN A 519 29.31 -42.40 7.65
N GLN A 520 29.76 -41.93 6.48
CA GLN A 520 29.18 -42.29 5.19
C GLN A 520 29.18 -43.81 4.92
N THR A 521 30.11 -44.58 5.51
CA THR A 521 30.21 -46.04 5.35
C THR A 521 29.75 -46.81 6.58
N THR A 522 29.09 -46.16 7.55
CA THR A 522 28.55 -46.87 8.72
C THR A 522 27.48 -47.86 8.23
N PRO A 523 27.62 -49.16 8.56
CA PRO A 523 26.66 -50.18 8.16
C PRO A 523 25.33 -50.02 8.91
N TRP A 524 24.27 -50.61 8.37
CA TRP A 524 23.01 -50.77 9.06
C TRP A 524 23.18 -51.50 10.40
N LEU A 525 22.30 -51.16 11.33
CA LEU A 525 22.31 -51.63 12.72
C LEU A 525 23.54 -51.26 13.56
N SER A 526 24.40 -50.33 13.12
CA SER A 526 25.56 -49.91 13.93
C SER A 526 25.17 -49.38 15.31
N ASN A 527 25.92 -49.79 16.32
CA ASN A 527 25.78 -49.35 17.71
C ASN A 527 26.10 -47.86 17.92
N SER A 528 26.69 -47.21 16.92
CA SER A 528 27.02 -45.78 16.92
C SER A 528 25.95 -44.91 16.26
N ALA A 529 24.83 -45.50 15.83
CA ALA A 529 23.80 -44.82 15.05
C ALA A 529 22.47 -44.71 15.81
N ILE A 530 21.57 -43.88 15.28
CA ILE A 530 20.22 -43.68 15.80
C ILE A 530 19.24 -44.02 14.69
N TYR A 531 18.16 -44.74 15.00
CA TYR A 531 17.20 -45.21 14.02
C TYR A 531 15.77 -44.86 14.42
N ALA A 532 15.04 -44.26 13.49
CA ALA A 532 13.59 -44.37 13.45
C ALA A 532 13.26 -45.67 12.71
N TRP A 533 12.57 -46.58 13.41
CA TRP A 533 12.47 -47.97 13.02
C TRP A 533 11.01 -48.39 12.91
N TYR A 534 10.68 -49.07 11.82
CA TYR A 534 9.52 -49.94 11.72
C TYR A 534 9.91 -51.38 11.56
N ASP A 535 9.33 -52.22 12.41
CA ASP A 535 9.50 -53.66 12.37
C ASP A 535 8.18 -54.28 11.90
N GLY A 536 8.27 -55.24 10.98
CA GLY A 536 7.13 -55.95 10.41
C GLY A 536 6.86 -57.31 11.05
N TYR A 537 7.76 -57.78 11.92
CA TYR A 537 7.80 -59.15 12.45
C TYR A 537 7.01 -59.32 13.75
N ASP A 538 6.23 -60.40 13.81
CA ASP A 538 5.50 -60.82 15.01
C ASP A 538 5.60 -62.35 15.07
N TYR A 539 5.99 -62.92 16.21
CA TYR A 539 5.99 -64.37 16.38
C TYR A 539 5.77 -64.78 17.85
N ASP A 540 4.77 -65.63 18.04
CA ASP A 540 4.51 -66.46 19.22
C ASP A 540 4.76 -65.78 20.58
N GLY A 541 3.99 -64.73 20.85
CA GLY A 541 4.01 -64.00 22.12
C GLY A 541 5.01 -62.85 22.20
N TYR A 542 5.88 -62.69 21.19
CA TYR A 542 6.73 -61.51 21.02
C TYR A 542 6.25 -60.70 19.83
N SER A 543 5.58 -59.59 20.13
CA SER A 543 5.28 -58.59 19.11
C SER A 543 6.53 -57.76 18.94
N TRP A 544 7.24 -57.91 17.82
CA TRP A 544 8.36 -57.01 17.50
C TRP A 544 7.92 -55.91 16.53
N ASN A 545 6.75 -56.09 15.90
CA ASN A 545 6.12 -55.29 14.85
C ASN A 545 5.72 -53.85 15.23
N TYR A 546 6.63 -53.14 15.88
CA TYR A 546 6.39 -51.84 16.47
C TYR A 546 7.09 -50.74 15.68
N LYS A 547 6.49 -49.55 15.79
CA LYS A 547 7.24 -48.31 15.68
C LYS A 547 8.25 -48.22 16.83
N SER A 548 9.52 -47.92 16.58
CA SER A 548 10.46 -47.66 17.66
C SER A 548 11.49 -46.59 17.32
N LEU A 549 12.10 -46.03 18.37
CA LEU A 549 13.34 -45.28 18.29
C LEU A 549 14.44 -46.14 18.92
N ARG A 550 15.46 -46.47 18.12
CA ARG A 550 16.71 -47.02 18.62
C ARG A 550 17.74 -45.91 18.71
N VAL A 551 18.27 -45.65 19.91
CA VAL A 551 19.35 -44.69 20.13
C VAL A 551 20.56 -45.49 20.58
N TYR A 552 21.56 -45.61 19.71
CA TYR A 552 22.72 -46.49 19.92
C TYR A 552 22.26 -47.93 20.19
N ASP A 553 22.65 -48.53 21.30
CA ASP A 553 22.28 -49.91 21.67
C ASP A 553 21.02 -50.02 22.52
N SER A 554 20.22 -48.96 22.57
CA SER A 554 19.00 -48.91 23.39
C SER A 554 17.76 -48.62 22.56
N TYR A 555 16.62 -49.15 23.01
CA TYR A 555 15.29 -48.86 22.44
C TYR A 555 14.48 -48.01 23.44
N PRO A 556 14.84 -46.73 23.62
CA PRO A 556 14.26 -45.89 24.67
C PRO A 556 12.79 -45.54 24.46
N ALA A 557 12.25 -45.69 23.25
CA ALA A 557 10.84 -45.47 22.97
C ALA A 557 10.32 -46.49 21.96
N VAL A 558 9.21 -47.15 22.31
CA VAL A 558 8.49 -48.10 21.48
C VAL A 558 7.02 -47.67 21.45
N GLY A 559 6.43 -47.69 20.26
CA GLY A 559 5.09 -47.18 19.97
C GLY A 559 4.10 -48.28 19.63
N ASN A 560 3.15 -47.94 18.76
CA ASN A 560 2.09 -48.84 18.34
C ASN A 560 2.59 -49.94 17.42
N GLN A 561 1.89 -51.08 17.44
CA GLN A 561 2.07 -52.12 16.44
C GLN A 561 1.62 -51.59 15.07
N ILE A 562 2.39 -51.88 14.04
CA ILE A 562 2.12 -51.42 12.69
C ILE A 562 1.49 -52.55 11.90
N ARG A 563 0.27 -52.28 11.42
CA ARG A 563 -0.55 -53.24 10.69
C ARG A 563 -1.07 -52.64 9.40
N SER A 564 -0.17 -52.02 8.64
CA SER A 564 -0.48 -51.35 7.39
C SER A 564 0.59 -51.65 6.36
N THR A 565 0.13 -51.83 5.12
CA THR A 565 0.98 -51.86 3.92
C THR A 565 0.65 -50.68 3.01
N GLU A 566 -0.07 -49.67 3.50
CA GLU A 566 -0.33 -48.45 2.74
C GLU A 566 0.84 -47.47 2.87
N TRP A 567 1.02 -46.58 1.90
CA TRP A 567 1.99 -45.50 2.00
C TRP A 567 1.69 -44.58 3.19
N GLN A 568 2.72 -44.26 3.97
CA GLN A 568 2.62 -43.41 5.16
C GLN A 568 3.66 -42.30 5.11
N GLY A 569 3.27 -41.10 5.51
CA GLY A 569 4.21 -40.03 5.79
C GLY A 569 4.95 -40.29 7.10
N PHE A 570 6.20 -39.87 7.19
CA PHE A 570 6.96 -39.83 8.44
C PHE A 570 7.68 -38.51 8.62
N GLN A 571 7.98 -38.20 9.89
CA GLN A 571 8.78 -37.05 10.28
C GLN A 571 9.71 -37.44 11.44
N VAL A 572 11.00 -37.15 11.30
CA VAL A 572 12.02 -37.31 12.33
C VAL A 572 12.63 -35.94 12.63
N ILE A 573 12.52 -35.49 13.88
CA ILE A 573 13.13 -34.23 14.34
C ILE A 573 14.35 -34.58 15.18
N TYR A 574 15.51 -34.00 14.85
CA TYR A 574 16.73 -34.21 15.62
C TYR A 574 17.39 -32.87 15.99
N THR A 575 17.58 -32.66 17.30
CA THR A 575 18.12 -31.42 17.87
C THR A 575 19.52 -31.58 18.48
N GLY A 576 20.20 -32.69 18.20
CA GLY A 576 21.48 -33.03 18.81
C GLY A 576 21.30 -33.76 20.15
N THR A 577 20.46 -33.21 21.04
CA THR A 577 20.21 -33.78 22.38
C THR A 577 18.90 -34.53 22.49
N GLN A 578 18.02 -34.43 21.50
CA GLN A 578 16.74 -35.12 21.46
C GLN A 578 16.42 -35.58 20.04
N ILE A 579 15.78 -36.73 19.92
CA ILE A 579 15.18 -37.24 18.68
C ILE A 579 13.70 -37.49 18.90
N GLN A 580 12.89 -37.15 17.89
CA GLN A 580 11.47 -37.41 17.84
C GLN A 580 11.09 -38.07 16.53
N PHE A 581 10.10 -38.95 16.54
CA PHE A 581 9.66 -39.69 15.36
C PHE A 581 8.13 -39.81 15.31
N TRP A 582 7.54 -39.26 14.26
CA TRP A 582 6.11 -39.28 13.93
C TRP A 582 5.85 -40.00 12.61
N ASP A 583 4.63 -40.52 12.48
CA ASP A 583 4.12 -41.09 11.24
C ASP A 583 2.61 -40.89 11.11
N SER A 584 2.10 -40.92 9.88
CA SER A 584 0.68 -40.71 9.58
C SER A 584 -0.24 -41.86 9.96
N TYR A 585 0.27 -43.09 10.10
CA TYR A 585 -0.55 -44.27 10.41
C TYR A 585 -1.00 -44.26 11.87
N SER A 586 -0.04 -44.14 12.77
CA SER A 586 -0.27 -44.11 14.21
C SER A 586 -0.65 -42.71 14.70
N ASN A 587 -0.32 -41.67 13.91
CA ASN A 587 -0.46 -40.26 14.25
C ASN A 587 0.08 -39.93 15.66
N SER A 588 1.20 -40.56 16.03
CA SER A 588 1.78 -40.47 17.37
C SER A 588 3.27 -40.18 17.34
N TRP A 589 3.75 -39.42 18.32
CA TRP A 589 5.16 -39.07 18.47
C TRP A 589 5.86 -40.01 19.43
N LEU A 590 6.98 -40.59 19.01
CA LEU A 590 8.00 -41.12 19.92
C LEU A 590 9.03 -40.02 20.18
N THR A 591 9.60 -40.00 21.38
CA THR A 591 10.62 -39.01 21.77
C THR A 591 11.63 -39.65 22.70
N SER A 592 12.91 -39.36 22.47
CA SER A 592 14.00 -39.82 23.33
C SER A 592 15.10 -38.77 23.44
N GLY A 593 15.77 -38.75 24.59
CA GLY A 593 17.05 -38.04 24.74
C GLY A 593 18.16 -38.75 23.98
N VAL A 594 19.15 -37.99 23.54
CA VAL A 594 20.32 -38.49 22.81
C VAL A 594 21.58 -38.06 23.55
N SER A 595 22.34 -39.05 24.03
CA SER A 595 23.62 -38.86 24.70
C SER A 595 24.57 -40.04 24.39
N PRO A 596 25.78 -39.78 23.86
CA PRO A 596 26.29 -38.47 23.44
C PRO A 596 25.53 -37.91 22.21
N PRO A 597 25.57 -36.61 21.91
CA PRO A 597 25.02 -36.05 20.67
C PRO A 597 25.81 -36.45 19.41
N LEU A 598 25.10 -36.77 18.31
CA LEU A 598 25.67 -36.78 16.96
C LEU A 598 25.74 -35.34 16.43
N THR A 599 26.90 -34.70 16.56
CA THR A 599 27.11 -33.33 16.07
C THR A 599 27.16 -33.23 14.54
N ARG A 600 27.40 -34.35 13.86
CA ARG A 600 27.33 -34.52 12.41
C ARG A 600 26.95 -35.96 12.09
N PHE A 601 26.13 -36.16 11.07
CA PHE A 601 25.69 -37.49 10.65
C PHE A 601 25.36 -37.52 9.16
N HIS A 602 25.32 -38.73 8.58
CA HIS A 602 24.75 -39.02 7.27
C HIS A 602 23.37 -39.66 7.47
N LEU A 603 22.49 -39.48 6.51
CA LEU A 603 21.17 -40.10 6.51
C LEU A 603 21.28 -41.48 5.87
N GLN A 604 20.80 -42.51 6.57
CA GLN A 604 20.75 -43.89 6.11
C GLN A 604 19.30 -44.28 5.82
N ILE A 605 19.10 -44.97 4.71
CA ILE A 605 17.87 -45.72 4.44
C ILE A 605 18.22 -47.20 4.35
N ALA A 606 17.40 -48.05 4.94
CA ALA A 606 17.63 -49.48 4.94
C ALA A 606 16.32 -50.24 5.12
N ALA A 607 16.20 -51.39 4.44
CA ALA A 607 15.12 -52.33 4.69
C ALA A 607 15.61 -53.77 4.82
N ASP A 608 15.71 -54.28 6.05
CA ASP A 608 16.03 -55.68 6.32
C ASP A 608 14.76 -56.51 6.20
N THR A 609 14.68 -57.38 5.20
CA THR A 609 13.47 -58.17 4.95
C THR A 609 13.71 -59.67 5.05
N ASP A 610 14.94 -60.10 5.32
CA ASP A 610 15.38 -61.50 5.35
C ASP A 610 14.89 -62.34 4.16
N SER A 611 14.62 -61.68 3.01
CA SER A 611 13.97 -62.30 1.86
C SER A 611 14.18 -61.48 0.59
N ASP A 612 14.24 -62.16 -0.56
CA ASP A 612 14.29 -61.51 -1.87
C ASP A 612 12.88 -61.16 -2.42
N THR A 613 11.83 -61.60 -1.74
CA THR A 613 10.42 -61.40 -2.17
C THR A 613 9.62 -60.47 -1.27
N ARG A 614 10.22 -60.02 -0.16
CA ARG A 614 9.64 -59.03 0.77
C ARG A 614 10.45 -57.75 0.65
N HIS A 615 9.77 -56.61 0.79
CA HIS A 615 10.38 -55.33 0.46
C HIS A 615 9.97 -54.22 1.43
N GLY A 616 10.89 -53.29 1.68
CA GLY A 616 10.59 -51.97 2.23
C GLY A 616 10.70 -50.91 1.13
N TYR A 617 9.89 -49.86 1.23
CA TYR A 617 9.79 -48.85 0.18
C TYR A 617 9.88 -47.43 0.74
N ILE A 618 10.54 -46.54 -0.01
CA ILE A 618 10.53 -45.10 0.23
C ILE A 618 10.24 -44.40 -1.11
N ASP A 619 9.23 -43.55 -1.12
CA ASP A 619 8.76 -42.79 -2.29
C ASP A 619 9.57 -41.52 -2.47
N TRP A 620 9.62 -40.67 -1.45
CA TRP A 620 10.52 -39.54 -1.41
C TRP A 620 11.03 -39.30 0.00
N ILE A 621 12.17 -38.61 0.10
CA ILE A 621 12.78 -38.23 1.37
C ILE A 621 13.47 -36.87 1.26
N ARG A 622 13.36 -36.05 2.30
CA ARG A 622 13.97 -34.72 2.37
C ARG A 622 14.50 -34.38 3.74
N VAL A 623 15.44 -33.44 3.78
CA VAL A 623 16.00 -32.87 5.01
C VAL A 623 15.87 -31.35 4.96
N ARG A 624 15.31 -30.77 6.02
CA ARG A 624 15.19 -29.32 6.23
C ARG A 624 15.62 -28.90 7.62
N LYS A 625 15.88 -27.62 7.81
CA LYS A 625 16.29 -27.09 9.11
C LYS A 625 15.13 -27.04 10.11
N TYR A 626 15.46 -27.25 11.38
CA TYR A 626 14.52 -27.12 12.50
C TYR A 626 14.83 -25.87 13.33
N THR A 627 13.79 -25.19 13.78
CA THR A 627 13.85 -24.16 14.81
C THR A 627 12.69 -24.36 15.78
N GLN A 628 12.90 -24.05 17.06
CA GLN A 628 11.87 -24.11 18.09
C GLN A 628 10.77 -23.06 17.86
N ILE A 629 11.16 -21.91 17.31
CA ILE A 629 10.25 -20.81 16.95
C ILE A 629 10.25 -20.73 15.42
N PRO A 630 9.25 -21.33 14.74
CA PRO A 630 9.17 -21.28 13.27
C PRO A 630 8.84 -19.86 12.79
N PRO A 631 9.32 -19.47 11.60
CA PRO A 631 8.93 -18.21 11.00
C PRO A 631 7.43 -18.22 10.67
N THR A 632 6.79 -17.07 10.78
CA THR A 632 5.37 -16.89 10.43
C THR A 632 5.24 -16.27 9.05
N VAL A 633 4.31 -16.77 8.24
CA VAL A 633 4.04 -16.29 6.89
C VAL A 633 2.75 -15.49 6.89
N THR A 634 2.77 -14.28 6.32
CA THR A 634 1.59 -13.43 6.11
C THR A 634 1.48 -13.08 4.64
N ILE A 635 0.33 -13.38 4.04
CA ILE A 635 0.06 -13.16 2.61
C ILE A 635 -0.76 -11.87 2.45
N SER A 636 -0.38 -11.04 1.49
CA SER A 636 -1.13 -9.83 1.12
C SER A 636 -2.54 -10.17 0.64
N THR A 637 -3.55 -9.40 1.02
CA THR A 637 -4.91 -9.55 0.47
C THR A 637 -5.08 -8.89 -0.89
N GLN A 638 -4.10 -8.12 -1.36
CA GLN A 638 -4.13 -7.43 -2.64
C GLN A 638 -3.20 -8.12 -3.64
N ILE A 639 -3.79 -8.52 -4.77
CA ILE A 639 -3.05 -8.85 -5.98
C ILE A 639 -2.68 -7.54 -6.67
N GLU A 640 -1.39 -7.34 -6.88
CA GLU A 640 -0.87 -6.21 -7.63
C GLU A 640 -0.78 -6.57 -9.11
N GLN A 641 -1.16 -5.64 -9.97
CA GLN A 641 -0.98 -5.77 -11.42
C GLN A 641 0.32 -5.08 -11.84
N ARG A 642 1.03 -5.68 -12.79
CA ARG A 642 2.24 -5.14 -13.39
C ARG A 642 1.93 -3.74 -13.90
N PRO A 643 2.69 -2.72 -13.47
CA PRO A 643 2.59 -1.39 -14.06
C PRO A 643 2.84 -1.49 -15.56
N THR A 644 1.89 -1.03 -16.37
CA THR A 644 2.13 -0.83 -17.80
C THR A 644 3.23 0.22 -17.95
N GLN A 645 4.34 -0.13 -18.61
CA GLN A 645 5.38 0.83 -19.00
C GLN A 645 4.85 1.70 -20.14
N ASN A 646 3.83 2.52 -19.87
CA ASN A 646 3.40 3.55 -20.78
C ASN A 646 4.12 4.82 -20.34
N ALA A 647 5.18 5.23 -21.04
CA ALA A 647 5.68 6.59 -20.92
C ALA A 647 4.72 7.48 -21.71
N GLN A 648 4.05 8.40 -21.02
CA GLN A 648 3.13 9.34 -21.64
C GLN A 648 3.79 10.71 -21.70
N ILE A 649 3.83 11.32 -22.89
CA ILE A 649 4.22 12.72 -23.02
C ILE A 649 2.96 13.55 -22.83
N GLN A 650 2.92 14.40 -21.79
CA GLN A 650 1.85 15.37 -21.60
C GLN A 650 2.38 16.76 -21.95
N ILE A 651 1.71 17.49 -22.84
CA ILE A 651 2.04 18.87 -23.21
C ILE A 651 0.84 19.75 -22.91
N THR A 652 1.00 20.78 -22.09
CA THR A 652 -0.01 21.85 -22.01
C THR A 652 0.35 22.92 -23.04
N ALA A 653 -0.52 23.12 -24.03
CA ALA A 653 -0.39 24.26 -24.94
C ALA A 653 -0.40 25.58 -24.14
N GLY A 654 0.62 26.40 -24.32
CA GLY A 654 0.73 27.76 -23.81
C GLY A 654 1.07 28.70 -24.93
#